data_AF-A0A1F3LCQ6-F1
#
_entry.id   AF-A0A1F3LCQ6-F1
#
_cell.length_a   1.000
_cell.length_b   1.000
_cell.length_c   1.000
_cell.angle_alpha   90.00
_cell.angle_beta   90.00
_cell.angle_gamma   90.00
#
_symmetry.space_group_name_H-M   'P 1'
#
loop_
_entity.id
_entity.type
_entity.pdbx_description
1 polymer ?
#
loop_
_entity_poly.entity_id
_entity_poly.type
_entity_poly.pdbx_seq_one_letter_code
_entity_poly.pdbx_strand_id
1 'polypeptide(L)'
;MKNFPTSLILFLFLFSNSIIRAQTPQSFRYQAIVRNASGNVLQTQNVSLKISLLQSSSTGTVVYSEEHTATTNSFGLVNLEIGSGTNQSGTIASIDWAQGPYYLKIELDATGGSTYAEMGTTQLLSVPYALFAASGTPGPQGPQGETGTAGQDGQDGQPGADGIGITNSYVLNDSLYLVLSNAQVLNAGHVRGVQGVQGLQGIQGEQGLPGTNGIDGIDGVSVLNTYVNNDSLFITLSNNTTINAGHVRGLQGLPGTNATIHAGTGISISNDTLYNINPGSAINLTGSGATSVSGTYPDITISSTDNNTEYAAGTGLTLAGTTFNSTWTTSNTNIFNNNTGFVGIGTSNPLSSLHINGSLRVNDDSESEGFVLTSDASGNASWQPSSMTSSSGIANYIPRFISSTALDNSLLYQNGTKIGLGTTTPTSRLQVQADPLAHDTVPLFEIKDKNDKTVMVVYNDSIHFFIKDPGGSKAENKGAFAVSGKNSTKNITNNYFHLNTENLFSGSDAGKKLSSGMNYSGKHNTFIGYEAGYNDTSGYKNYFIGYKAGHSTTSGYSNIFIGDNSGYSNNVGYGNIFFGDSSGFSNTIGRQNVFIGYKAGFSNVGLSFASSWGAYNVFIGYMAGYSNVVGWGNAANGYKALYSNTANFNVANGCEALYSNTSGYNNVANGYYALNKNTTGFDNVANGSGSLSNNTIGNYNVANGKYALSFNTTGSSNVATGHAALMQNTIGGNNLAIGNYAFFAGADYSNSSAIGANTVMTQSNKVRIGDVNVTVIEGQVAYTFPSDGRFKKNITEEVKGLDFITLLRPIVYNFDTKAFDEFLMKDMPDSIKFTKLSKNDYSESYSIRQSGFIAQEVVEAAKKSGYDFNGIHKPVSDKDNYSVAYSLFTIPLVRAVQELNDINIDLQKKLELQEIKNEDLQRRIEDIEKLIMTK
;
A
#
# COMPACT_ATOMS: atom_id res chain seq x y z
N MET A 1 -43.88 21.00 -26.14
CA MET A 1 -43.73 21.57 -24.77
C MET A 1 -42.41 21.09 -24.20
N LYS A 2 -41.81 21.93 -23.35
CA LYS A 2 -40.38 22.07 -23.06
C LYS A 2 -39.67 20.84 -22.48
N ASN A 3 -38.39 20.74 -22.85
CA ASN A 3 -37.35 19.87 -22.31
C ASN A 3 -37.22 20.00 -20.78
N PHE A 4 -37.30 18.86 -20.09
CA PHE A 4 -36.79 18.65 -18.72
C PHE A 4 -35.72 17.55 -18.81
N PRO A 5 -34.51 17.72 -18.25
CA PRO A 5 -33.43 16.77 -18.46
C PRO A 5 -33.59 15.56 -17.53
N THR A 6 -33.63 14.38 -18.14
CA THR A 6 -33.54 13.05 -17.52
C THR A 6 -32.27 12.81 -16.69
N SER A 7 -31.34 13.77 -16.67
CA SER A 7 -30.08 13.72 -15.94
C SER A 7 -30.20 13.85 -14.42
N LEU A 8 -31.31 14.38 -13.88
CA LEU A 8 -31.47 14.54 -12.42
C LEU A 8 -31.96 13.25 -11.72
N ILE A 9 -32.65 12.35 -12.45
CA ILE A 9 -33.13 11.08 -11.89
C ILE A 9 -32.00 10.02 -11.88
N LEU A 10 -31.03 10.12 -12.79
CA LEU A 10 -29.87 9.22 -12.80
C LEU A 10 -28.79 9.62 -11.77
N PHE A 11 -28.71 10.90 -11.39
CA PHE A 11 -27.76 11.39 -10.40
C PHE A 11 -28.15 11.01 -8.96
N LEU A 12 -29.44 10.77 -8.69
CA LEU A 12 -29.94 10.28 -7.40
C LEU A 12 -29.82 8.75 -7.25
N PHE A 13 -29.52 8.00 -8.31
CA PHE A 13 -29.29 6.55 -8.27
C PHE A 13 -27.82 6.14 -8.14
N LEU A 14 -26.87 7.08 -8.30
CA LEU A 14 -25.42 6.77 -8.34
C LEU A 14 -24.66 6.99 -7.02
N PHE A 15 -25.35 7.37 -5.93
CA PHE A 15 -24.73 7.56 -4.61
C PHE A 15 -25.34 6.69 -3.49
N SER A 16 -25.85 5.51 -3.82
CA SER A 16 -26.30 4.51 -2.82
C SER A 16 -25.58 3.17 -2.95
N ASN A 17 -24.24 3.17 -3.08
CA ASN A 17 -23.46 1.98 -2.74
C ASN A 17 -23.18 1.96 -1.24
N SER A 18 -24.22 1.60 -0.48
CA SER A 18 -24.03 1.00 0.84
C SER A 18 -23.31 -0.33 0.64
N ILE A 19 -22.27 -0.55 1.43
CA ILE A 19 -21.49 -1.80 1.55
C ILE A 19 -22.44 -3.01 1.43
N ILE A 20 -22.42 -3.72 0.30
CA ILE A 20 -23.10 -5.00 0.19
C ILE A 20 -22.22 -6.01 0.92
N ARG A 21 -22.43 -6.13 2.24
CA ARG A 21 -22.09 -7.39 2.92
C ARG A 21 -23.04 -8.43 2.32
N ALA A 22 -22.51 -9.57 1.88
CA ALA A 22 -23.35 -10.72 1.58
C ALA A 22 -24.11 -11.05 2.87
N GLN A 23 -25.38 -10.66 2.94
CA GLN A 23 -26.21 -10.93 4.10
C GLN A 23 -26.70 -12.38 3.94
N THR A 24 -26.22 -13.25 4.82
CA THR A 24 -26.68 -14.64 4.86
C THR A 24 -28.21 -14.64 5.03
N PRO A 25 -28.97 -15.41 4.21
CA PRO A 25 -30.41 -15.54 4.39
C PRO A 25 -30.74 -15.90 5.84
N GLN A 26 -31.54 -15.06 6.50
CA GLN A 26 -31.97 -15.24 7.89
C GLN A 26 -33.17 -16.18 7.99
N SER A 27 -33.15 -17.28 7.22
CA SER A 27 -34.26 -18.22 7.12
C SER A 27 -33.81 -19.58 6.60
N PHE A 28 -34.62 -20.61 6.82
CA PHE A 28 -34.43 -21.94 6.23
C PHE A 28 -35.77 -22.57 5.86
N ARG A 29 -35.78 -23.45 4.84
CA ARG A 29 -37.02 -24.05 4.34
C ARG A 29 -37.46 -25.24 5.18
N TYR A 30 -38.77 -25.34 5.38
CA TYR A 30 -39.42 -26.45 6.05
C TYR A 30 -40.69 -26.85 5.29
N GLN A 31 -40.93 -28.16 5.19
CA GLN A 31 -42.09 -28.70 4.48
C GLN A 31 -42.79 -29.71 5.39
N ALA A 32 -44.11 -29.62 5.49
CA ALA A 32 -44.91 -30.52 6.31
C ALA A 32 -46.26 -30.84 5.67
N ILE A 33 -46.82 -31.99 6.06
CA ILE A 33 -48.20 -32.37 5.74
C ILE A 33 -49.06 -32.07 6.96
N VAL A 34 -50.06 -31.22 6.79
CA VAL A 34 -50.96 -30.76 7.85
C VAL A 34 -52.13 -31.74 8.00
N ARG A 35 -52.37 -32.17 9.23
CA ARG A 35 -53.46 -33.09 9.59
C ARG A 35 -54.32 -32.50 10.70
N ASN A 36 -55.61 -32.84 10.73
CA ASN A 36 -56.48 -32.53 11.86
C ASN A 36 -56.21 -33.47 13.04
N ALA A 37 -56.86 -33.21 14.18
CA ALA A 37 -56.75 -34.03 15.40
C ALA A 37 -57.16 -35.51 15.21
N SER A 38 -57.95 -35.82 14.17
CA SER A 38 -58.34 -37.19 13.80
C SER A 38 -57.35 -37.87 12.84
N GLY A 39 -56.23 -37.22 12.49
CA GLY A 39 -55.18 -37.72 11.61
C GLY A 39 -55.46 -37.57 10.10
N ASN A 40 -56.59 -36.96 9.70
CA ASN A 40 -56.92 -36.74 8.29
C ASN A 40 -56.17 -35.50 7.76
N VAL A 41 -55.71 -35.59 6.51
CA VAL A 41 -55.03 -34.47 5.84
C VAL A 41 -55.99 -33.31 5.58
N LEU A 42 -55.56 -32.09 5.88
CA LEU A 42 -56.32 -30.88 5.57
C LEU A 42 -55.95 -30.42 4.17
N GLN A 43 -56.79 -30.69 3.18
CA GLN A 43 -56.51 -30.38 1.76
C GLN A 43 -57.10 -29.03 1.37
N THR A 44 -56.35 -28.21 0.62
CA THR A 44 -56.84 -26.93 0.05
C THR A 44 -57.51 -26.01 1.09
N GLN A 45 -56.95 -25.95 2.29
CA GLN A 45 -57.52 -25.21 3.42
C GLN A 45 -56.51 -24.20 3.98
N ASN A 46 -57.01 -23.04 4.40
CA ASN A 46 -56.21 -22.07 5.14
C ASN A 46 -55.98 -22.56 6.56
N VAL A 47 -54.72 -22.55 6.98
CA VAL A 47 -54.25 -22.95 8.29
C VAL A 47 -53.25 -21.93 8.81
N SER A 48 -53.16 -21.80 10.14
CA SER A 48 -52.13 -21.01 10.80
C SER A 48 -51.19 -21.94 11.54
N LEU A 49 -49.89 -21.78 11.34
CA LEU A 49 -48.86 -22.54 12.04
C LEU A 49 -48.03 -21.61 12.90
N LYS A 50 -47.86 -21.97 14.18
CA LYS A 50 -46.89 -21.34 15.06
C LYS A 50 -45.67 -22.25 15.19
N ILE A 51 -44.51 -21.70 14.88
CA ILE A 51 -43.23 -22.40 14.85
C ILE A 51 -42.37 -21.84 15.98
N SER A 52 -41.83 -22.72 16.82
CA SER A 52 -40.94 -22.34 17.93
C SER A 52 -39.65 -23.16 17.89
N LEU A 53 -38.52 -22.50 18.16
CA LEU A 53 -37.22 -23.13 18.37
C LEU A 53 -36.92 -23.18 19.87
N LEU A 54 -36.72 -24.39 20.39
CA LEU A 54 -36.38 -24.65 21.79
C LEU A 54 -34.90 -25.04 21.90
N GLN A 55 -34.22 -24.55 22.93
CA GLN A 55 -32.82 -24.87 23.18
C GLN A 55 -32.67 -26.02 24.19
N SER A 56 -31.67 -26.87 24.00
CA SER A 56 -31.23 -27.97 24.88
C SER A 56 -32.14 -29.21 24.98
N SER A 57 -33.47 -29.07 24.89
CA SER A 57 -34.40 -30.22 24.95
C SER A 57 -35.76 -29.94 24.28
N SER A 58 -36.59 -30.97 24.08
CA SER A 58 -37.94 -30.85 23.52
C SER A 58 -38.93 -30.09 24.41
N THR A 59 -38.57 -29.79 25.65
CA THR A 59 -39.33 -28.94 26.58
C THR A 59 -38.49 -27.74 27.06
N GLY A 60 -37.44 -27.38 26.32
CA GLY A 60 -36.51 -26.32 26.67
C GLY A 60 -37.09 -24.92 26.54
N THR A 61 -36.25 -23.91 26.79
CA THR A 61 -36.65 -22.51 26.62
C THR A 61 -36.84 -22.20 25.13
N VAL A 62 -37.95 -21.53 24.79
CA VAL A 62 -38.18 -21.00 23.44
C VAL A 62 -37.25 -19.81 23.22
N VAL A 63 -36.28 -19.98 22.31
CA VAL A 63 -35.32 -18.92 21.94
C VAL A 63 -35.78 -18.10 20.74
N TYR A 64 -36.74 -18.63 19.97
CA TYR A 64 -37.34 -17.96 18.83
C TYR A 64 -38.72 -18.56 18.51
N SER A 65 -39.68 -17.73 18.14
CA SER A 65 -40.99 -18.18 17.65
C SER A 65 -41.60 -17.23 16.63
N GLU A 66 -42.34 -17.77 15.68
CA GLU A 66 -43.03 -17.04 14.61
C GLU A 66 -44.34 -17.72 14.21
N GLU A 67 -45.20 -16.98 13.52
CA GLU A 67 -46.47 -17.46 12.98
C GLU A 67 -46.53 -17.32 11.46
N HIS A 68 -47.10 -18.33 10.81
CA HIS A 68 -47.31 -18.41 9.36
C HIS A 68 -48.77 -18.71 9.06
N THR A 69 -49.37 -17.91 8.19
CA THR A 69 -50.66 -18.25 7.56
C THR A 69 -50.38 -18.88 6.19
N ALA A 70 -50.82 -20.12 5.98
CA ALA A 70 -50.58 -20.86 4.75
C ALA A 70 -51.84 -21.58 4.27
N THR A 71 -51.94 -21.79 2.95
CA THR A 71 -52.97 -22.66 2.35
C THR A 71 -52.34 -23.99 1.99
N THR A 72 -52.90 -25.09 2.48
CA THR A 72 -52.43 -26.44 2.12
C THR A 72 -52.75 -26.76 0.66
N ASN A 73 -51.96 -27.61 -0.01
CA ASN A 73 -52.30 -28.10 -1.34
C ASN A 73 -53.27 -29.32 -1.31
N SER A 74 -53.54 -29.92 -2.47
CA SER A 74 -54.40 -31.13 -2.60
C SER A 74 -53.89 -32.37 -1.84
N PHE A 75 -52.64 -32.35 -1.37
CA PHE A 75 -52.04 -33.41 -0.57
C PHE A 75 -51.90 -33.02 0.92
N GLY A 76 -52.40 -31.85 1.32
CA GLY A 76 -52.26 -31.31 2.67
C GLY A 76 -50.89 -30.71 2.97
N LEU A 77 -50.05 -30.49 1.95
CA LEU A 77 -48.68 -30.01 2.11
C LEU A 77 -48.61 -28.49 2.28
N VAL A 78 -47.73 -28.01 3.17
CA VAL A 78 -47.31 -26.61 3.29
C VAL A 78 -45.80 -26.48 3.09
N ASN A 79 -45.38 -25.41 2.43
CA ASN A 79 -43.98 -24.99 2.32
C ASN A 79 -43.81 -23.72 3.14
N LEU A 80 -42.95 -23.76 4.14
CA LEU A 80 -42.67 -22.66 5.04
C LEU A 80 -41.21 -22.24 4.90
N GLU A 81 -40.96 -20.95 5.07
CA GLU A 81 -39.62 -20.40 5.21
C GLU A 81 -39.47 -19.90 6.66
N ILE A 82 -38.86 -20.75 7.49
CA ILE A 82 -38.73 -20.46 8.92
C ILE A 82 -37.73 -19.33 9.09
N GLY A 83 -38.14 -18.21 9.68
CA GLY A 83 -37.37 -16.95 9.70
C GLY A 83 -38.06 -15.79 8.97
N SER A 84 -39.09 -16.06 8.16
CA SER A 84 -39.82 -15.05 7.38
C SER A 84 -41.29 -14.86 7.82
N GLY A 85 -41.72 -15.54 8.88
CA GLY A 85 -43.08 -15.43 9.43
C GLY A 85 -43.25 -14.20 10.31
N THR A 86 -44.46 -14.04 10.86
CA THR A 86 -44.76 -12.98 11.82
C THR A 86 -44.12 -13.35 13.16
N ASN A 87 -43.04 -12.67 13.51
CA ASN A 87 -42.28 -12.94 14.73
C ASN A 87 -43.14 -12.73 15.99
N GLN A 88 -43.12 -13.69 16.90
CA GLN A 88 -43.80 -13.65 18.20
C GLN A 88 -42.82 -13.44 19.37
N SER A 89 -41.59 -13.97 19.26
CA SER A 89 -40.54 -13.83 20.29
C SER A 89 -39.16 -14.18 19.72
N GLY A 90 -38.12 -13.53 20.23
CA GLY A 90 -36.73 -13.75 19.82
C GLY A 90 -36.41 -13.24 18.40
N THR A 91 -35.22 -13.52 17.89
CA THR A 91 -34.87 -13.25 16.47
C THR A 91 -33.98 -14.36 15.96
N ILE A 92 -34.24 -14.86 14.75
CA ILE A 92 -33.46 -15.98 14.19
C ILE A 92 -31.96 -15.64 14.05
N ALA A 93 -31.63 -14.36 13.84
CA ALA A 93 -30.28 -13.82 13.78
C ALA A 93 -29.52 -13.83 15.13
N SER A 94 -30.25 -13.83 16.25
CA SER A 94 -29.65 -13.83 17.59
C SER A 94 -29.49 -15.23 18.18
N ILE A 95 -29.87 -16.28 17.45
CA ILE A 95 -29.67 -17.67 17.88
C ILE A 95 -28.20 -18.03 17.68
N ASP A 96 -27.53 -18.41 18.77
CA ASP A 96 -26.19 -18.98 18.72
C ASP A 96 -26.24 -20.46 18.33
N TRP A 97 -26.22 -20.73 17.03
CA TRP A 97 -26.33 -22.08 16.49
C TRP A 97 -25.21 -23.04 16.92
N ALA A 98 -24.13 -22.56 17.56
CA ALA A 98 -23.06 -23.38 18.12
C ALA A 98 -23.42 -23.99 19.49
N GLN A 99 -24.40 -23.44 20.21
CA GLN A 99 -24.82 -23.90 21.54
C GLN A 99 -25.93 -24.97 21.51
N GLY A 100 -26.04 -25.71 20.40
CA GLY A 100 -27.04 -26.76 20.21
C GLY A 100 -26.92 -27.91 21.22
N PRO A 101 -27.96 -28.76 21.35
CA PRO A 101 -28.99 -29.05 20.36
C PRO A 101 -30.22 -28.11 20.40
N TYR A 102 -30.89 -27.97 19.25
CA TYR A 102 -32.13 -27.22 19.08
C TYR A 102 -33.29 -28.14 18.65
N TYR A 103 -34.51 -27.78 19.02
CA TYR A 103 -35.74 -28.52 18.71
C TYR A 103 -36.77 -27.61 18.05
N LEU A 104 -37.44 -28.12 17.02
CA LEU A 104 -38.52 -27.46 16.30
C LEU A 104 -39.86 -27.94 16.86
N LYS A 105 -40.58 -27.06 17.54
CA LYS A 105 -41.96 -27.27 17.97
C LYS A 105 -42.93 -26.62 16.99
N ILE A 106 -43.97 -27.36 16.63
CA ILE A 106 -44.98 -26.94 15.67
C ILE A 106 -46.35 -26.98 16.33
N GLU A 107 -47.09 -25.89 16.22
CA GLU A 107 -48.46 -25.76 16.70
C GLU A 107 -49.36 -25.29 15.54
N LEU A 108 -50.60 -25.76 15.49
CA LEU A 108 -51.52 -25.59 14.37
C LEU A 108 -52.87 -25.07 14.83
N ASP A 109 -53.39 -24.07 14.14
CA ASP A 109 -54.82 -23.75 14.08
C ASP A 109 -55.37 -24.21 12.72
N ALA A 110 -56.18 -25.26 12.74
CA ALA A 110 -56.75 -25.88 11.54
C ALA A 110 -57.80 -25.01 10.83
N THR A 111 -58.25 -23.92 11.47
CA THR A 111 -59.22 -22.97 10.91
C THR A 111 -58.57 -21.70 10.36
N GLY A 112 -57.24 -21.58 10.49
CA GLY A 112 -56.52 -20.35 10.12
C GLY A 112 -56.68 -19.22 11.15
N GLY A 113 -57.13 -19.53 12.36
CA GLY A 113 -57.25 -18.60 13.47
C GLY A 113 -55.96 -18.45 14.29
N SER A 114 -56.10 -18.09 15.56
CA SER A 114 -55.02 -17.88 16.53
C SER A 114 -55.06 -18.82 17.74
N THR A 115 -55.86 -19.90 17.67
CA THR A 115 -55.97 -20.91 18.73
C THR A 115 -55.19 -22.16 18.34
N TYR A 116 -53.95 -22.24 18.79
CA TYR A 116 -53.01 -23.26 18.36
C TYR A 116 -53.06 -24.53 19.22
N ALA A 117 -53.05 -25.69 18.58
CA ALA A 117 -52.83 -27.00 19.21
C ALA A 117 -51.44 -27.55 18.84
N GLU A 118 -50.73 -28.16 19.79
CA GLU A 118 -49.39 -28.71 19.54
C GLU A 118 -49.46 -29.96 18.64
N MET A 119 -48.67 -29.96 17.57
CA MET A 119 -48.59 -31.05 16.58
C MET A 119 -47.36 -31.95 16.77
N GLY A 120 -46.36 -31.46 17.50
CA GLY A 120 -45.17 -32.22 17.88
C GLY A 120 -43.92 -31.36 17.96
N THR A 121 -42.90 -31.92 18.62
CA THR A 121 -41.57 -31.31 18.78
C THR A 121 -40.49 -32.29 18.32
N THR A 122 -39.64 -31.88 17.38
CA THR A 122 -38.58 -32.73 16.80
C THR A 122 -37.21 -32.07 16.93
N GLN A 123 -36.15 -32.85 17.11
CA GLN A 123 -34.80 -32.30 17.17
C GLN A 123 -34.32 -31.88 15.78
N LEU A 124 -33.71 -30.70 15.67
CA LEU A 124 -32.95 -30.28 14.50
C LEU A 124 -31.59 -30.98 14.51
N LEU A 125 -31.48 -32.07 13.75
CA LEU A 125 -30.23 -32.84 13.62
C LEU A 125 -29.14 -32.09 12.85
N SER A 126 -29.53 -31.14 12.00
CA SER A 126 -28.64 -30.25 11.27
C SER A 126 -29.07 -28.80 11.46
N VAL A 127 -28.13 -27.97 11.90
CA VAL A 127 -28.30 -26.52 11.90
C VAL A 127 -28.07 -25.98 10.49
N PRO A 128 -28.78 -24.95 10.03
CA PRO A 128 -28.52 -24.38 8.72
C PRO A 128 -27.07 -23.86 8.62
N TYR A 129 -26.24 -24.48 7.77
CA TYR A 129 -24.79 -24.21 7.67
C TYR A 129 -24.45 -22.73 7.51
N ALA A 130 -25.29 -21.99 6.77
CA ALA A 130 -25.10 -20.57 6.55
C ALA A 130 -25.36 -19.73 7.83
N LEU A 131 -26.39 -20.08 8.61
CA LEU A 131 -26.69 -19.42 9.90
C LEU A 131 -25.68 -19.81 10.99
N PHE A 132 -25.16 -21.04 10.95
CA PHE A 132 -24.06 -21.49 11.78
C PHE A 132 -22.76 -20.73 11.47
N ALA A 133 -22.41 -20.58 10.19
CA ALA A 133 -21.23 -19.83 9.77
C ALA A 133 -21.32 -18.33 10.11
N ALA A 134 -22.53 -17.77 10.21
CA ALA A 134 -22.75 -16.38 10.60
C ALA A 134 -22.64 -16.12 12.11
N SER A 135 -22.87 -17.14 12.95
CA SER A 135 -22.75 -17.07 14.42
C SER A 135 -21.40 -17.59 14.94
N GLY A 136 -20.61 -18.26 14.09
CA GLY A 136 -19.25 -18.70 14.43
C GLY A 136 -18.27 -17.53 14.56
N THR A 137 -17.50 -17.51 15.65
CA THR A 137 -16.35 -16.61 15.79
C THR A 137 -15.36 -16.85 14.64
N PRO A 138 -14.90 -15.82 13.92
CA PRO A 138 -13.82 -15.98 12.94
C PRO A 138 -12.63 -16.68 13.60
N GLY A 139 -12.16 -17.77 13.00
CA GLY A 139 -10.97 -18.46 13.50
C GLY A 139 -9.77 -17.49 13.58
N PRO A 140 -8.86 -17.69 14.54
CA PRO A 140 -7.69 -16.83 14.67
C PRO A 140 -6.93 -16.74 13.34
N GLN A 141 -6.53 -15.52 12.98
CA GLN A 141 -5.65 -15.26 11.85
C GLN A 141 -4.42 -16.18 11.96
N GLY A 142 -4.18 -16.99 10.93
CA GLY A 142 -3.04 -17.91 10.91
C GLY A 142 -1.73 -17.17 11.18
N PRO A 143 -0.76 -17.80 11.86
CA PRO A 143 0.48 -17.14 12.25
C PRO A 143 1.18 -16.55 11.03
N GLN A 144 1.59 -15.29 11.15
CA GLN A 144 2.45 -14.61 10.18
C GLN A 144 3.73 -15.45 9.99
N GLY A 145 4.03 -15.82 8.75
CA GLY A 145 5.21 -16.61 8.40
C GLY A 145 6.51 -15.93 8.85
N GLU A 146 7.50 -16.75 9.21
CA GLU A 146 8.79 -16.31 9.76
C GLU A 146 9.45 -15.25 8.86
N THR A 147 9.76 -14.11 9.49
CA THR A 147 10.58 -13.04 8.89
C THR A 147 12.02 -13.52 8.85
N GLY A 148 12.64 -13.53 7.66
CA GLY A 148 14.06 -13.87 7.50
C GLY A 148 14.96 -12.95 8.34
N THR A 149 16.07 -13.48 8.83
CA THR A 149 17.02 -12.77 9.71
C THR A 149 17.56 -11.50 9.05
N ALA A 150 17.24 -10.34 9.63
CA ALA A 150 17.93 -9.07 9.38
C ALA A 150 19.26 -9.02 10.18
N GLY A 151 20.27 -8.36 9.62
CA GLY A 151 21.57 -8.13 10.26
C GLY A 151 21.45 -7.39 11.58
N GLN A 152 22.40 -7.62 12.50
CA GLN A 152 22.38 -7.03 13.83
C GLN A 152 22.73 -5.54 13.80
N ASP A 153 21.77 -4.71 14.20
CA ASP A 153 21.96 -3.40 14.81
C ASP A 153 21.37 -3.42 16.24
N GLY A 154 21.96 -2.62 17.14
CA GLY A 154 21.95 -2.79 18.60
C GLY A 154 20.65 -2.50 19.36
N GLN A 155 20.67 -2.84 20.67
CA GLN A 155 19.56 -2.68 21.60
C GLN A 155 19.10 -1.21 21.76
N ASP A 156 17.80 -0.96 21.63
CA ASP A 156 17.17 0.31 22.02
C ASP A 156 17.12 0.46 23.55
N GLY A 157 17.57 1.63 24.02
CA GLY A 157 17.66 1.99 25.43
C GLY A 157 16.34 2.40 26.09
N GLN A 158 16.29 2.25 27.42
CA GLN A 158 15.22 2.72 28.31
C GLN A 158 15.00 4.24 28.20
N PRO A 159 13.78 4.76 28.49
CA PRO A 159 13.50 6.20 28.43
C PRO A 159 14.46 7.00 29.31
N GLY A 160 15.20 7.94 28.71
CA GLY A 160 16.19 8.78 29.40
C GLY A 160 15.56 9.80 30.34
N ALA A 161 16.21 10.01 31.49
CA ALA A 161 15.88 11.04 32.47
C ALA A 161 16.03 12.46 31.88
N ASP A 162 15.30 13.42 32.47
CA ASP A 162 15.29 14.84 32.08
C ASP A 162 16.70 15.40 31.84
N GLY A 163 16.84 16.18 30.75
CA GLY A 163 18.13 16.63 30.23
C GLY A 163 18.92 17.54 31.18
N ILE A 164 20.23 17.31 31.24
CA ILE A 164 21.20 18.15 31.93
C ILE A 164 21.46 19.42 31.09
N GLY A 165 21.22 20.61 31.65
CA GLY A 165 21.47 21.90 31.01
C GLY A 165 22.88 22.43 31.27
N ILE A 166 23.31 23.45 30.55
CA ILE A 166 24.59 24.16 30.82
C ILE A 166 24.28 25.36 31.73
N THR A 167 24.89 25.41 32.91
CA THR A 167 24.70 26.51 33.88
C THR A 167 25.76 27.59 33.77
N ASN A 168 26.95 27.28 33.22
CA ASN A 168 27.99 28.28 32.95
C ASN A 168 28.92 27.80 31.82
N SER A 169 29.59 28.70 31.12
CA SER A 169 30.69 28.36 30.21
C SER A 169 31.80 29.40 30.27
N TYR A 170 33.05 28.93 30.22
CA TYR A 170 34.24 29.80 30.24
C TYR A 170 35.36 29.18 29.41
N VAL A 171 36.25 30.03 28.88
CA VAL A 171 37.43 29.60 28.13
C VAL A 171 38.65 29.74 29.03
N LEU A 172 39.43 28.66 29.13
CA LEU A 172 40.67 28.63 29.90
C LEU A 172 41.73 27.87 29.09
N ASN A 173 42.90 28.48 28.86
CA ASN A 173 44.00 27.88 28.10
C ASN A 173 43.57 27.31 26.74
N ASP A 174 42.90 28.14 25.92
CA ASP A 174 42.44 27.84 24.56
C ASP A 174 41.44 26.70 24.42
N SER A 175 40.84 26.23 25.52
CA SER A 175 39.75 25.26 25.50
C SER A 175 38.47 25.84 26.11
N LEU A 176 37.33 25.54 25.50
CA LEU A 176 36.02 25.88 26.02
C LEU A 176 35.61 24.85 27.08
N TYR A 177 35.31 25.31 28.29
CA TYR A 177 34.76 24.49 29.35
C TYR A 177 33.28 24.83 29.57
N LEU A 178 32.44 23.80 29.66
CA LEU A 178 31.02 23.90 29.94
C LEU A 178 30.74 23.34 31.34
N VAL A 179 30.10 24.13 32.20
CA VAL A 179 29.62 23.69 33.52
C VAL A 179 28.16 23.28 33.36
N LEU A 180 27.87 22.04 33.68
CA LEU A 180 26.55 21.44 33.56
C LEU A 180 25.71 21.67 34.83
N SER A 181 24.39 21.54 34.71
CA SER A 181 23.42 21.75 35.80
C SER A 181 23.53 20.73 36.93
N ASN A 182 24.34 19.69 36.75
CA ASN A 182 24.74 18.72 37.78
C ASN A 182 26.15 19.01 38.37
N ALA A 183 26.69 20.20 38.13
CA ALA A 183 28.01 20.67 38.57
C ALA A 183 29.24 19.97 37.95
N GLN A 184 29.07 19.14 36.91
CA GLN A 184 30.20 18.62 36.14
C GLN A 184 30.77 19.68 35.20
N VAL A 185 32.10 19.75 35.11
CA VAL A 185 32.81 20.63 34.15
C VAL A 185 33.33 19.76 32.99
N LEU A 186 32.79 19.99 31.80
CA LEU A 186 33.15 19.30 30.57
C LEU A 186 34.08 20.18 29.74
N ASN A 187 35.28 19.69 29.41
CA ASN A 187 36.13 20.34 28.41
C ASN A 187 35.55 20.02 27.01
N ALA A 188 34.93 21.02 26.40
CA ALA A 188 34.31 20.94 25.08
C ALA A 188 35.32 21.10 23.92
N GLY A 189 36.62 21.11 24.21
CA GLY A 189 37.70 21.13 23.24
C GLY A 189 38.25 22.52 22.96
N HIS A 190 39.25 22.58 22.09
CA HIS A 190 39.92 23.83 21.74
C HIS A 190 39.04 24.77 20.92
N VAL A 191 39.03 26.05 21.26
CA VAL A 191 38.35 27.08 20.46
C VAL A 191 39.31 27.52 19.37
N ARG A 192 39.23 26.90 18.18
CA ARG A 192 40.03 27.27 17.00
C ARG A 192 39.12 27.83 15.90
N GLY A 193 39.54 28.94 15.28
CA GLY A 193 38.87 29.51 14.12
C GLY A 193 38.88 28.57 12.91
N VAL A 194 37.91 28.74 12.00
CA VAL A 194 37.70 27.86 10.86
C VAL A 194 38.93 27.75 9.96
N GLN A 195 39.40 26.52 9.78
CA GLN A 195 40.47 26.11 8.87
C GLN A 195 40.05 26.34 7.40
N GLY A 196 40.90 26.97 6.60
CA GLY A 196 40.70 27.09 5.16
C GLY A 196 40.63 25.72 4.48
N VAL A 197 39.71 25.56 3.53
CA VAL A 197 39.42 24.30 2.84
C VAL A 197 40.63 23.77 2.05
N GLN A 198 40.97 22.51 2.33
CA GLN A 198 41.95 21.66 1.66
C GLN A 198 41.53 21.34 0.21
N GLY A 199 42.46 21.44 -0.74
CA GLY A 199 42.25 21.06 -2.15
C GLY A 199 42.15 19.54 -2.36
N LEU A 200 41.46 19.14 -3.44
CA LEU A 200 41.11 17.75 -3.78
C LEU A 200 42.33 16.81 -3.92
N GLN A 201 42.16 15.59 -3.39
CA GLN A 201 43.09 14.47 -3.45
C GLN A 201 43.26 13.93 -4.88
N GLY A 202 44.49 13.94 -5.39
CA GLY A 202 44.90 13.26 -6.62
C GLY A 202 45.22 11.77 -6.38
N ILE A 203 45.12 10.99 -7.45
CA ILE A 203 45.33 9.53 -7.50
C ILE A 203 46.73 9.07 -7.02
N GLN A 204 46.76 7.86 -6.48
CA GLN A 204 47.87 7.15 -5.81
C GLN A 204 49.19 7.04 -6.61
N GLY A 205 50.32 7.31 -5.95
CA GLY A 205 51.71 7.06 -6.38
C GLY A 205 52.72 7.32 -5.23
N GLU A 206 53.86 6.62 -5.23
CA GLU A 206 54.76 6.28 -4.10
C GLU A 206 55.40 7.42 -3.26
N GLN A 207 55.82 7.02 -2.04
CA GLN A 207 56.35 7.75 -0.88
C GLN A 207 57.61 8.63 -1.14
N GLY A 208 57.62 9.86 -0.60
CA GLY A 208 58.79 10.77 -0.52
C GLY A 208 58.62 11.92 0.50
N LEU A 209 59.72 12.36 1.12
CA LEU A 209 59.90 13.15 2.37
C LEU A 209 59.14 14.51 2.51
N PRO A 210 58.93 15.02 3.75
CA PRO A 210 58.06 16.18 4.04
C PRO A 210 58.65 17.52 3.59
N GLY A 211 57.85 18.31 2.87
CA GLY A 211 58.15 19.71 2.54
C GLY A 211 57.73 20.68 3.67
N THR A 212 58.51 21.73 3.85
CA THR A 212 58.53 22.71 4.96
C THR A 212 57.25 23.55 5.14
N ASN A 213 56.93 23.88 6.41
CA ASN A 213 55.80 24.71 6.84
C ASN A 213 55.74 26.09 6.15
N GLY A 214 54.53 26.48 5.71
CA GLY A 214 54.20 27.85 5.34
C GLY A 214 53.86 28.68 6.59
N ILE A 215 54.29 29.94 6.56
CA ILE A 215 54.18 31.02 7.56
C ILE A 215 52.81 31.14 8.25
N ASP A 216 52.86 31.35 9.58
CA ASP A 216 51.71 31.53 10.47
C ASP A 216 50.87 32.78 10.14
N GLY A 217 49.54 32.66 10.27
CA GLY A 217 48.61 33.79 10.28
C GLY A 217 48.48 34.41 11.68
N ILE A 218 48.25 35.72 11.74
CA ILE A 218 48.31 36.59 12.93
C ILE A 218 47.38 36.12 14.06
N ASP A 219 47.90 36.08 15.30
CA ASP A 219 47.20 35.68 16.54
C ASP A 219 45.98 36.57 16.89
N GLY A 220 45.02 35.99 17.63
CA GLY A 220 43.81 36.64 18.12
C GLY A 220 44.00 37.49 19.39
N VAL A 221 43.02 38.36 19.67
CA VAL A 221 43.06 39.40 20.71
C VAL A 221 42.68 38.85 22.11
N SER A 222 43.49 39.13 23.14
CA SER A 222 43.35 38.76 24.56
C SER A 222 42.98 39.97 25.46
N VAL A 223 42.87 39.83 26.79
CA VAL A 223 42.59 40.97 27.71
C VAL A 223 43.91 41.57 28.24
N LEU A 224 44.06 42.89 28.16
CA LEU A 224 45.27 43.64 28.52
C LEU A 224 45.20 44.33 29.90
N ASN A 225 44.06 44.93 30.27
CA ASN A 225 43.90 45.64 31.56
C ASN A 225 42.43 45.73 32.00
N THR A 226 42.18 45.97 33.30
CA THR A 226 40.85 46.31 33.83
C THR A 226 40.94 47.44 34.85
N TYR A 227 40.10 48.48 34.71
CA TYR A 227 40.07 49.61 35.65
C TYR A 227 38.66 50.21 35.76
N VAL A 228 38.33 50.83 36.88
CA VAL A 228 37.04 51.50 37.08
C VAL A 228 37.23 53.02 36.91
N ASN A 229 36.37 53.66 36.13
CA ASN A 229 36.34 55.11 35.94
C ASN A 229 34.90 55.60 35.91
N ASN A 230 34.57 56.65 36.66
CA ASN A 230 33.22 57.21 36.79
C ASN A 230 32.13 56.15 36.95
N ASP A 231 32.30 55.31 37.98
CA ASP A 231 31.40 54.22 38.37
C ASP A 231 31.21 53.10 37.36
N SER A 232 32.01 53.02 36.29
CA SER A 232 31.97 51.96 35.27
C SER A 232 33.27 51.16 35.23
N LEU A 233 33.18 49.83 35.20
CA LEU A 233 34.33 48.95 34.98
C LEU A 233 34.66 48.92 33.50
N PHE A 234 35.89 49.23 33.16
CA PHE A 234 36.43 49.16 31.82
C PHE A 234 37.45 48.01 31.72
N ILE A 235 37.35 47.24 30.65
CA ILE A 235 38.25 46.13 30.29
C ILE A 235 38.96 46.48 28.99
N THR A 236 40.26 46.69 29.01
CA THR A 236 41.08 46.89 27.80
C THR A 236 41.58 45.55 27.29
N LEU A 237 41.42 45.29 25.99
CA LEU A 237 41.93 44.12 25.27
C LEU A 237 43.34 44.36 24.72
N SER A 238 44.06 43.31 24.34
CA SER A 238 45.44 43.34 23.83
C SER A 238 45.60 43.96 22.45
N ASN A 239 44.49 44.28 21.78
CA ASN A 239 44.45 45.16 20.61
C ASN A 239 44.12 46.62 20.98
N ASN A 240 44.29 47.01 22.26
CA ASN A 240 43.96 48.31 22.83
C ASN A 240 42.48 48.72 22.76
N THR A 241 41.57 47.81 22.42
CA THR A 241 40.13 48.06 22.47
C THR A 241 39.66 48.06 23.92
N THR A 242 39.10 49.16 24.42
CA THR A 242 38.55 49.23 25.79
C THR A 242 37.03 49.07 25.78
N ILE A 243 36.54 48.10 26.52
CA ILE A 243 35.12 47.74 26.67
C ILE A 243 34.62 48.30 28.00
N ASN A 244 33.57 49.12 27.99
CA ASN A 244 32.86 49.47 29.23
C ASN A 244 31.94 48.31 29.61
N ALA A 245 32.31 47.54 30.63
CA ALA A 245 31.59 46.37 31.12
C ALA A 245 30.43 46.74 32.07
N GLY A 246 30.11 48.03 32.24
CA GLY A 246 28.96 48.52 33.00
C GLY A 246 29.31 49.02 34.40
N HIS A 247 28.29 49.49 35.12
CA HIS A 247 28.48 50.16 36.41
C HIS A 247 28.87 49.20 37.54
N VAL A 248 29.85 49.57 38.37
CA VAL A 248 30.22 48.83 39.59
C VAL A 248 29.50 49.45 40.78
N ARG A 249 28.52 48.74 41.35
CA ARG A 249 27.85 49.15 42.59
C ARG A 249 28.14 48.13 43.70
N GLY A 250 28.64 48.62 44.83
CA GLY A 250 28.69 47.84 46.07
C GLY A 250 27.30 47.70 46.71
N LEU A 251 27.17 46.78 47.66
CA LEU A 251 25.92 46.27 48.25
C LEU A 251 24.94 47.31 48.86
N GLN A 252 25.24 48.62 48.87
CA GLN A 252 24.36 49.66 49.44
C GLN A 252 24.24 51.00 48.65
N GLY A 253 24.79 51.14 47.43
CA GLY A 253 24.32 52.16 46.46
C GLY A 253 24.41 53.68 46.76
N LEU A 254 25.57 54.25 47.16
CA LEU A 254 25.88 55.70 47.10
C LEU A 254 27.35 55.96 46.68
N PRO A 255 27.68 57.04 45.91
CA PRO A 255 29.06 57.40 45.52
C PRO A 255 29.78 58.28 46.57
N GLY A 256 31.09 58.09 46.78
CA GLY A 256 31.89 58.73 47.86
C GLY A 256 32.79 59.89 47.43
N THR A 257 33.02 60.86 48.33
CA THR A 257 33.85 62.08 48.20
C THR A 257 34.84 62.28 49.38
N ASN A 258 35.95 63.03 49.13
CA ASN A 258 36.70 64.01 49.99
C ASN A 258 38.25 63.91 50.15
N ALA A 259 38.84 65.10 50.39
CA ALA A 259 40.24 65.58 50.34
C ALA A 259 40.93 65.86 51.73
N THR A 260 42.26 66.21 51.80
CA THR A 260 42.91 67.30 52.65
C THR A 260 44.49 67.32 52.78
N ILE A 261 45.07 68.51 53.12
CA ILE A 261 46.50 68.91 53.39
C ILE A 261 46.64 69.54 54.82
N HIS A 262 47.85 69.59 55.46
CA HIS A 262 48.15 70.15 56.82
C HIS A 262 49.21 71.30 56.86
N ALA A 263 49.16 72.19 57.88
CA ALA A 263 50.06 73.34 58.18
C ALA A 263 50.79 73.24 59.56
N GLY A 264 51.90 73.98 59.78
CA GLY A 264 52.78 73.95 60.98
C GLY A 264 52.96 75.28 61.76
N THR A 265 53.68 75.25 62.89
CA THR A 265 53.68 76.20 64.04
C THR A 265 54.19 77.64 63.82
N GLY A 266 53.54 78.63 64.46
CA GLY A 266 53.88 80.08 64.46
C GLY A 266 52.76 80.98 63.90
N ILE A 267 51.72 80.34 63.36
CA ILE A 267 50.58 80.95 62.70
C ILE A 267 49.32 80.21 63.19
N SER A 268 48.27 80.94 63.57
CA SER A 268 46.93 80.39 63.80
C SER A 268 46.02 80.85 62.66
N ILE A 269 45.28 79.93 62.03
CA ILE A 269 44.24 80.25 61.05
C ILE A 269 42.89 80.07 61.74
N SER A 270 42.13 81.18 61.83
CA SER A 270 40.72 81.18 62.22
C SER A 270 39.99 82.13 61.29
N ASN A 271 39.06 81.62 60.48
CA ASN A 271 38.19 82.35 59.56
C ASN A 271 38.95 83.34 58.64
N ASP A 272 39.80 82.79 57.77
CA ASP A 272 40.46 83.48 56.64
C ASP A 272 41.29 84.76 56.97
N THR A 273 41.81 84.90 58.19
CA THR A 273 42.73 86.02 58.55
C THR A 273 43.95 85.56 59.35
N LEU A 274 45.14 86.12 59.04
CA LEU A 274 46.43 85.89 59.72
C LEU A 274 46.64 86.90 60.86
N TYR A 275 46.87 86.43 62.11
CA TYR A 275 47.22 87.28 63.26
C TYR A 275 48.70 87.15 63.65
N ASN A 276 49.36 88.29 63.83
CA ASN A 276 50.66 88.42 64.51
C ASN A 276 50.45 89.14 65.86
N ILE A 277 50.95 88.57 66.95
CA ILE A 277 50.55 88.85 68.34
C ILE A 277 51.61 89.62 69.17
N ASN A 278 52.32 90.63 68.62
CA ASN A 278 53.21 91.50 69.44
C ASN A 278 53.51 92.91 68.82
N PRO A 279 52.91 94.03 69.32
CA PRO A 279 53.25 95.41 68.93
C PRO A 279 53.99 96.22 70.03
N GLY A 280 55.03 97.02 69.69
CA GLY A 280 55.65 97.90 70.70
C GLY A 280 56.90 98.77 70.46
N SER A 281 57.65 98.81 69.36
CA SER A 281 58.78 99.80 69.22
C SER A 281 59.30 100.07 67.80
N ALA A 282 59.55 101.36 67.53
CA ALA A 282 60.26 102.03 66.42
C ALA A 282 60.28 101.39 65.02
N ILE A 283 59.58 102.04 64.09
CA ILE A 283 59.61 101.77 62.65
C ILE A 283 60.81 102.52 62.04
N ASN A 284 61.91 101.79 61.82
CA ASN A 284 63.02 102.24 60.99
C ASN A 284 62.81 101.70 59.57
N LEU A 285 62.56 102.60 58.62
CA LEU A 285 62.52 102.28 57.19
C LEU A 285 63.75 102.89 56.53
N THR A 286 64.80 102.08 56.39
CA THR A 286 65.97 102.42 55.58
C THR A 286 65.98 101.49 54.37
N GLY A 287 65.53 102.03 53.24
CA GLY A 287 65.82 101.47 51.91
C GLY A 287 66.95 102.28 51.28
N SER A 288 67.91 101.61 50.64
CA SER A 288 69.06 102.20 49.97
C SER A 288 68.70 102.77 48.58
N GLY A 289 67.85 103.80 48.57
CA GLY A 289 67.56 104.69 47.43
C GLY A 289 67.43 106.13 47.96
N ALA A 290 68.15 107.08 47.37
CA ALA A 290 68.44 108.39 47.97
C ALA A 290 67.24 109.37 47.95
N THR A 291 66.41 109.32 48.98
CA THR A 291 65.52 110.43 49.38
C THR A 291 65.86 110.81 50.81
N SER A 292 66.42 112.00 51.02
CA SER A 292 66.62 112.53 52.37
C SER A 292 65.45 113.43 52.72
N VAL A 293 64.64 113.00 53.69
CA VAL A 293 63.70 113.87 54.39
C VAL A 293 64.42 114.42 55.61
N SER A 294 64.68 115.73 55.61
CA SER A 294 65.30 116.39 56.76
C SER A 294 64.44 117.58 57.18
N GLY A 295 64.30 117.73 58.50
CA GLY A 295 63.50 118.76 59.13
C GLY A 295 62.68 118.22 60.30
N THR A 296 62.58 119.02 61.35
CA THR A 296 61.49 118.93 62.31
C THR A 296 60.32 119.72 61.77
N TYR A 297 59.11 119.20 61.95
CA TYR A 297 57.87 119.92 61.63
C TYR A 297 57.94 121.39 62.12
N PRO A 298 57.60 122.42 61.31
CA PRO A 298 56.86 122.37 60.04
C PRO A 298 57.69 122.55 58.75
N ASP A 299 58.98 122.85 58.81
CA ASP A 299 59.81 123.10 57.61
C ASP A 299 60.55 121.82 57.19
N ILE A 300 60.02 121.11 56.20
CA ILE A 300 60.61 119.89 55.67
C ILE A 300 61.11 120.14 54.26
N THR A 301 62.38 119.83 54.01
CA THR A 301 62.94 119.79 52.67
C THR A 301 62.93 118.37 52.16
N ILE A 302 62.28 118.14 51.00
CA ILE A 302 62.30 116.87 50.29
C ILE A 302 63.17 117.06 49.05
N SER A 303 64.35 116.45 49.07
CA SER A 303 65.21 116.32 47.90
C SER A 303 65.20 114.86 47.47
N SER A 304 64.64 114.60 46.29
CA SER A 304 64.74 113.30 45.62
C SER A 304 65.66 113.43 44.42
N THR A 305 66.64 112.54 44.32
CA THR A 305 67.45 112.35 43.09
C THR A 305 66.84 111.30 42.15
N ASP A 306 65.62 110.85 42.45
CA ASP A 306 64.85 109.84 41.73
C ASP A 306 63.77 110.55 40.88
N ASN A 307 63.70 110.16 39.60
CA ASN A 307 62.84 110.79 38.59
C ASN A 307 61.37 110.31 38.63
N ASN A 308 60.96 109.58 39.67
CA ASN A 308 59.64 108.94 39.78
C ASN A 308 58.80 109.49 40.94
N THR A 309 59.20 110.61 41.54
CA THR A 309 58.43 111.23 42.63
C THR A 309 57.40 112.23 42.07
N GLU A 310 56.12 111.85 42.04
CA GLU A 310 54.99 112.75 41.78
C GLU A 310 54.70 113.61 43.03
N TYR A 311 54.69 114.95 42.89
CA TYR A 311 54.30 115.88 43.96
C TYR A 311 52.93 116.49 43.66
N ALA A 312 51.94 116.20 44.51
CA ALA A 312 50.61 116.81 44.45
C ALA A 312 50.52 118.02 45.40
N ALA A 313 50.00 119.14 44.90
CA ALA A 313 50.07 120.47 45.50
C ALA A 313 49.11 120.71 46.69
N GLY A 314 49.52 121.58 47.61
CA GLY A 314 48.68 122.13 48.68
C GLY A 314 48.62 123.66 48.64
N THR A 315 47.66 124.25 49.35
CA THR A 315 47.42 125.70 49.43
C THR A 315 48.69 126.47 49.78
N GLY A 316 49.12 127.35 48.86
CA GLY A 316 50.32 128.19 49.02
C GLY A 316 51.46 127.92 48.02
N LEU A 317 51.32 126.97 47.08
CA LEU A 317 52.35 126.59 46.11
C LEU A 317 51.84 126.67 44.66
N THR A 318 52.54 127.38 43.76
CA THR A 318 52.17 127.58 42.33
C THR A 318 53.31 127.18 41.38
N LEU A 319 53.02 126.36 40.36
CA LEU A 319 53.96 125.95 39.27
C LEU A 319 53.24 126.00 37.90
N ALA A 320 53.86 126.54 36.85
CA ALA A 320 53.22 126.81 35.54
C ALA A 320 53.97 126.20 34.32
N GLY A 321 53.22 125.55 33.38
CA GLY A 321 53.54 125.48 31.93
C GLY A 321 53.86 124.12 31.24
N THR A 322 52.82 123.34 30.87
CA THR A 322 52.51 122.61 29.58
C THR A 322 53.57 121.74 28.83
N THR A 323 53.35 120.55 28.23
CA THR A 323 52.18 119.70 27.85
C THR A 323 52.64 118.29 27.37
N PHE A 324 51.71 117.32 27.31
CA PHE A 324 51.82 115.85 27.20
C PHE A 324 51.81 115.23 25.77
N ASN A 325 52.24 113.95 25.66
CA ASN A 325 51.62 112.98 24.74
C ASN A 325 51.67 111.53 25.31
N SER A 326 50.51 110.97 25.63
CA SER A 326 50.24 109.62 26.16
C SER A 326 48.89 109.14 25.59
N THR A 327 48.66 107.85 25.37
CA THR A 327 47.31 107.31 25.05
C THR A 327 47.30 105.77 25.15
N TRP A 328 46.60 105.01 26.02
CA TRP A 328 45.62 105.17 27.11
C TRP A 328 45.72 103.88 27.98
N THR A 329 45.63 103.83 29.32
CA THR A 329 44.61 104.24 30.32
C THR A 329 43.29 103.46 30.31
N THR A 330 42.73 103.36 31.51
CA THR A 330 41.73 102.39 31.97
C THR A 330 40.43 103.11 32.34
N SER A 331 39.27 102.58 31.95
CA SER A 331 38.01 102.97 32.58
C SER A 331 37.02 101.80 32.64
N ASN A 332 36.70 101.39 33.86
CA ASN A 332 35.44 100.82 34.33
C ASN A 332 34.75 99.61 33.66
N THR A 333 35.36 98.85 32.73
CA THR A 333 35.00 97.41 32.47
C THR A 333 35.90 96.72 31.40
N ASN A 334 37.17 97.06 31.21
CA ASN A 334 38.28 96.41 31.91
C ASN A 334 39.65 96.86 31.35
N ILE A 335 40.67 96.55 32.13
CA ILE A 335 41.96 97.21 32.35
C ILE A 335 43.05 96.18 32.08
N PHE A 336 44.06 96.43 31.23
CA PHE A 336 45.45 96.52 31.72
C PHE A 336 46.52 96.93 30.70
N ASN A 337 47.59 97.49 31.28
CA ASN A 337 48.77 98.10 30.69
C ASN A 337 49.77 97.08 30.09
N ASN A 338 50.49 97.60 29.10
CA ASN A 338 51.53 97.03 28.29
C ASN A 338 52.78 96.64 29.11
N ASN A 339 52.97 95.34 29.35
CA ASN A 339 54.27 94.64 29.16
C ASN A 339 54.27 93.13 29.54
N THR A 340 53.18 92.40 29.30
CA THR A 340 53.19 90.92 29.28
C THR A 340 52.60 90.30 28.01
N GLY A 341 52.14 91.10 27.05
CA GLY A 341 51.58 90.63 25.76
C GLY A 341 50.18 90.01 25.83
N PHE A 342 49.58 89.88 27.01
CA PHE A 342 48.26 89.28 27.22
C PHE A 342 47.23 90.32 27.65
N VAL A 343 46.00 90.20 27.15
CA VAL A 343 44.89 91.13 27.43
C VAL A 343 43.94 90.51 28.46
N GLY A 344 43.77 91.18 29.61
CA GLY A 344 42.83 90.77 30.65
C GLY A 344 41.53 91.59 30.61
N ILE A 345 40.38 90.92 30.52
CA ILE A 345 39.06 91.55 30.60
C ILE A 345 38.32 90.94 31.80
N GLY A 346 38.26 91.65 32.91
CA GLY A 346 37.58 91.23 34.16
C GLY A 346 38.56 90.66 35.18
N THR A 347 39.85 90.63 34.82
CA THR A 347 40.97 90.18 35.63
C THR A 347 42.21 90.99 35.26
N SER A 348 42.98 91.40 36.27
CA SER A 348 44.27 92.07 36.11
C SER A 348 45.45 91.10 35.98
N ASN A 349 45.20 89.79 35.98
CA ASN A 349 46.23 88.75 35.87
C ASN A 349 45.86 87.72 34.79
N PRO A 350 46.04 88.05 33.50
CA PRO A 350 45.68 87.16 32.40
C PRO A 350 46.60 85.94 32.33
N LEU A 351 46.04 84.73 32.39
CA LEU A 351 46.79 83.46 32.32
C LEU A 351 46.96 82.95 30.87
N SER A 352 46.36 83.64 29.91
CA SER A 352 46.36 83.36 28.47
C SER A 352 46.31 84.67 27.71
N SER A 353 46.67 84.64 26.41
CA SER A 353 46.70 85.84 25.55
C SER A 353 45.44 86.70 25.59
N LEU A 354 44.30 86.06 25.83
CA LEU A 354 43.07 86.71 26.23
C LEU A 354 42.49 85.93 27.43
N HIS A 355 42.35 86.57 28.60
CA HIS A 355 41.73 85.97 29.79
C HIS A 355 40.52 86.83 30.17
N ILE A 356 39.32 86.27 30.00
CA ILE A 356 38.06 86.91 30.39
C ILE A 356 37.55 86.24 31.66
N ASN A 357 37.57 86.98 32.78
CA ASN A 357 37.01 86.49 34.04
C ASN A 357 35.57 87.00 34.21
N GLY A 358 34.66 86.33 33.52
CA GLY A 358 33.25 86.66 33.37
C GLY A 358 32.65 85.94 32.15
N SER A 359 31.35 86.12 31.89
CA SER A 359 30.71 85.54 30.70
C SER A 359 31.13 86.28 29.43
N LEU A 360 31.68 85.56 28.43
CA LEU A 360 31.90 86.07 27.08
C LEU A 360 30.64 85.82 26.24
N ARG A 361 30.06 86.89 25.69
CA ARG A 361 29.03 86.79 24.66
C ARG A 361 29.66 87.11 23.30
N VAL A 362 29.71 86.13 22.41
CA VAL A 362 30.11 86.33 21.01
C VAL A 362 28.83 86.66 20.24
N ASN A 363 28.74 87.89 19.73
CA ASN A 363 27.65 88.35 18.88
C ASN A 363 28.17 88.47 17.43
N ASP A 364 27.61 87.70 16.50
CA ASP A 364 27.80 87.85 15.05
C ASP A 364 26.49 88.19 14.32
N ASP A 365 25.44 88.53 15.08
CA ASP A 365 24.07 88.81 14.64
C ASP A 365 23.30 87.60 14.10
N SER A 366 23.79 86.37 14.31
CA SER A 366 23.11 85.12 13.91
C SER A 366 22.62 84.24 15.08
N GLU A 367 22.66 84.76 16.32
CA GLU A 367 22.24 84.01 17.52
C GLU A 367 20.73 83.66 17.50
N SER A 368 20.38 82.38 17.65
CA SER A 368 18.98 81.94 17.81
C SER A 368 18.85 80.70 18.71
N GLU A 369 17.67 80.47 19.27
CA GLU A 369 17.39 79.31 20.13
C GLU A 369 17.51 78.00 19.32
N GLY A 370 18.29 77.03 19.81
CA GLY A 370 18.57 75.77 19.10
C GLY A 370 19.80 75.79 18.19
N PHE A 371 20.59 76.86 18.19
CA PHE A 371 21.87 76.95 17.47
C PHE A 371 23.05 76.64 18.41
N VAL A 372 24.13 76.08 17.86
CA VAL A 372 25.39 75.82 18.57
C VAL A 372 26.52 76.65 17.93
N LEU A 373 27.43 77.17 18.75
CA LEU A 373 28.60 77.90 18.28
C LEU A 373 29.61 76.92 17.68
N THR A 374 29.93 77.08 16.40
CA THR A 374 30.87 76.22 15.67
C THR A 374 32.05 77.06 15.16
N SER A 375 33.23 76.45 15.02
CA SER A 375 34.42 77.13 14.50
C SER A 375 34.79 76.61 13.11
N ASP A 376 35.14 77.52 12.19
CA ASP A 376 35.69 77.15 10.89
C ASP A 376 37.17 76.69 11.00
N ALA A 377 37.74 76.22 9.88
CA ALA A 377 39.13 75.76 9.83
C ALA A 377 40.18 76.88 10.08
N SER A 378 39.76 78.15 10.12
CA SER A 378 40.61 79.31 10.43
C SER A 378 40.45 79.80 11.88
N GLY A 379 39.58 79.16 12.66
CA GLY A 379 39.33 79.51 14.06
C GLY A 379 38.25 80.59 14.27
N ASN A 380 37.51 80.99 13.24
CA ASN A 380 36.41 81.95 13.38
C ASN A 380 35.18 81.23 13.92
N ALA A 381 34.51 81.78 14.93
CA ALA A 381 33.32 81.19 15.53
C ALA A 381 32.04 81.81 14.93
N SER A 382 31.04 80.98 14.59
CA SER A 382 29.70 81.41 14.13
C SER A 382 28.60 80.50 14.65
N TRP A 383 27.38 81.02 14.85
CA TRP A 383 26.24 80.24 15.32
C TRP A 383 25.57 79.46 14.19
N GLN A 384 25.37 78.15 14.36
CA GLN A 384 24.78 77.26 13.34
C GLN A 384 23.64 76.39 13.93
N PRO A 385 22.58 76.03 13.15
CA PRO A 385 21.45 75.25 13.68
C PRO A 385 21.82 73.81 14.05
N SER A 386 21.37 73.34 15.22
CA SER A 386 21.56 71.96 15.70
C SER A 386 20.65 70.95 14.96
N SER A 387 21.23 69.92 14.33
CA SER A 387 20.50 68.89 13.57
C SER A 387 20.47 67.49 14.23
N MET A 388 20.68 67.37 15.55
CA MET A 388 20.68 66.06 16.22
C MET A 388 19.82 66.00 17.49
N THR A 389 18.75 65.19 17.45
CA THR A 389 18.07 64.65 18.63
C THR A 389 18.27 63.13 18.75
N SER A 390 18.83 62.75 19.91
CA SER A 390 18.75 61.49 20.67
C SER A 390 19.26 60.15 20.07
N SER A 391 20.45 59.69 20.52
CA SER A 391 20.62 58.36 21.14
C SER A 391 22.00 58.22 21.83
N SER A 392 22.05 57.80 23.10
CA SER A 392 23.18 57.01 23.62
C SER A 392 22.82 56.25 24.91
N GLY A 393 22.85 54.91 24.85
CA GLY A 393 22.74 53.92 25.94
C GLY A 393 21.29 53.57 26.30
N ILE A 394 20.74 52.36 26.11
CA ILE A 394 21.24 50.98 26.26
C ILE A 394 20.56 50.11 25.16
N ALA A 395 21.29 49.15 24.59
CA ALA A 395 20.90 48.22 23.50
C ALA A 395 19.40 47.79 23.47
N ASN A 396 18.69 47.83 22.34
CA ASN A 396 18.93 46.97 21.17
C ASN A 396 18.80 47.72 19.83
N TYR A 397 19.92 47.82 19.15
CA TYR A 397 19.97 48.02 17.70
C TYR A 397 19.61 46.70 16.98
N ILE A 398 19.15 46.72 15.72
CA ILE A 398 20.08 46.70 14.59
C ILE A 398 19.66 47.71 13.50
N PRO A 399 20.11 48.98 13.50
CA PRO A 399 19.99 49.85 12.36
C PRO A 399 21.19 49.57 11.46
N ARG A 400 20.95 49.46 10.15
CA ARG A 400 22.00 49.80 9.21
C ARG A 400 21.47 50.83 8.23
N PHE A 401 21.48 52.09 8.67
CA PHE A 401 21.16 53.23 7.82
C PHE A 401 22.22 54.31 8.00
N ILE A 402 23.23 54.30 7.13
CA ILE A 402 24.05 55.49 6.88
C ILE A 402 23.73 56.01 5.48
N SER A 403 23.01 57.13 5.50
CA SER A 403 22.66 58.09 4.44
C SER A 403 21.27 57.99 3.79
N SER A 404 20.48 59.05 4.06
CA SER A 404 19.19 59.51 3.50
C SER A 404 17.97 58.59 3.61
N THR A 405 17.41 58.58 4.83
CA THR A 405 15.99 58.89 5.11
C THR A 405 14.91 58.26 4.22
N ALA A 406 14.45 57.07 4.59
CA ALA A 406 13.06 56.66 4.84
C ALA A 406 12.96 55.13 4.80
N LEU A 407 12.30 54.50 5.78
CA LEU A 407 11.58 53.27 5.48
C LEU A 407 10.39 53.71 4.63
N ASP A 408 10.62 53.95 3.34
CA ASP A 408 9.52 54.11 2.41
C ASP A 408 8.76 52.78 2.40
N ASN A 409 7.55 52.82 2.97
CA ASN A 409 6.53 51.79 3.09
C ASN A 409 6.84 50.46 3.84
N SER A 410 8.07 50.20 4.31
CA SER A 410 8.41 48.92 4.97
C SER A 410 8.31 48.96 6.51
N LEU A 411 7.11 48.76 7.05
CA LEU A 411 6.81 48.76 8.50
C LEU A 411 7.31 47.49 9.22
N LEU A 412 8.47 47.50 9.88
CA LEU A 412 8.79 46.46 10.89
C LEU A 412 8.10 46.84 12.21
N TYR A 413 7.08 46.08 12.59
CA TYR A 413 6.23 46.31 13.77
C TYR A 413 6.24 45.09 14.69
N GLN A 414 6.44 45.29 16.00
CA GLN A 414 6.40 44.23 16.99
C GLN A 414 5.43 44.63 18.11
N ASN A 415 4.49 43.75 18.47
CA ASN A 415 3.44 44.04 19.47
C ASN A 415 3.64 43.28 20.78
N GLY A 416 4.88 42.95 21.12
CA GLY A 416 5.24 42.15 22.29
C GLY A 416 5.26 40.63 22.07
N THR A 417 4.36 40.07 21.25
CA THR A 417 4.29 38.61 21.02
C THR A 417 4.41 38.17 19.55
N LYS A 418 4.31 39.11 18.62
CA LYS A 418 4.31 38.89 17.17
C LYS A 418 5.11 39.98 16.46
N ILE A 419 5.72 39.63 15.34
CA ILE A 419 6.50 40.52 14.46
C ILE A 419 5.79 40.62 13.11
N GLY A 420 5.51 41.85 12.66
CA GLY A 420 4.99 42.19 11.35
C GLY A 420 6.04 42.92 10.53
N LEU A 421 6.21 42.54 9.27
CA LEU A 421 6.96 43.28 8.25
C LEU A 421 5.93 43.77 7.23
N GLY A 422 5.82 45.08 7.01
CA GLY A 422 4.79 45.71 6.17
C GLY A 422 3.38 45.76 6.77
N THR A 423 3.21 45.49 8.08
CA THR A 423 1.90 45.54 8.76
C THR A 423 2.02 45.87 10.24
N THR A 424 1.11 46.71 10.75
CA THR A 424 1.04 47.10 12.18
C THR A 424 0.07 46.26 13.00
N THR A 425 -0.55 45.24 12.41
CA THR A 425 -1.49 44.36 13.13
C THR A 425 -1.20 42.88 12.85
N PRO A 426 0.01 42.39 13.20
CA PRO A 426 0.39 41.02 12.88
C PRO A 426 -0.52 40.01 13.59
N THR A 427 -1.14 39.14 12.80
CA THR A 427 -2.05 38.08 13.27
C THR A 427 -1.30 36.78 13.57
N SER A 428 -0.11 36.57 12.99
CA SER A 428 0.81 35.46 13.23
C SER A 428 2.09 35.90 13.96
N ARG A 429 2.81 34.96 14.58
CA ARG A 429 4.08 35.23 15.29
C ARG A 429 5.13 35.96 14.44
N LEU A 430 5.17 35.65 13.15
CA LEU A 430 5.86 36.42 12.12
C LEU A 430 4.90 36.59 10.94
N GLN A 431 4.60 37.82 10.54
CA GLN A 431 3.78 38.16 9.38
C GLN A 431 4.61 39.04 8.45
N VAL A 432 4.65 38.72 7.17
CA VAL A 432 5.29 39.55 6.14
C VAL A 432 4.22 39.93 5.13
N GLN A 433 4.00 41.23 4.97
CA GLN A 433 2.95 41.83 4.17
C GLN A 433 3.57 42.77 3.15
N ALA A 434 3.12 42.68 1.91
CA ALA A 434 3.56 43.53 0.82
C ALA A 434 3.21 45.00 1.09
N ASP A 435 4.00 45.92 0.54
CA ASP A 435 3.52 47.28 0.28
C ASP A 435 2.32 47.18 -0.68
N PRO A 436 1.15 47.76 -0.36
CA PRO A 436 -0.02 47.77 -1.23
C PRO A 436 0.22 48.34 -2.65
N LEU A 437 1.31 49.09 -2.84
CA LEU A 437 1.72 49.70 -4.11
C LEU A 437 2.87 48.95 -4.81
N ALA A 438 3.45 47.92 -4.19
CA ALA A 438 4.52 47.15 -4.80
C ALA A 438 4.02 46.25 -5.93
N HIS A 439 4.81 46.15 -6.99
CA HIS A 439 4.53 45.28 -8.13
C HIS A 439 4.73 43.79 -7.74
N ASP A 440 3.91 42.87 -8.28
CA ASP A 440 3.92 41.44 -7.93
C ASP A 440 5.27 40.72 -8.16
N THR A 441 6.20 41.36 -8.88
CA THR A 441 7.55 40.85 -9.14
C THR A 441 8.56 41.15 -8.04
N VAL A 442 8.17 41.91 -7.01
CA VAL A 442 9.02 42.21 -5.86
C VAL A 442 8.81 41.12 -4.79
N PRO A 443 9.87 40.43 -4.32
CA PRO A 443 9.75 39.47 -3.24
C PRO A 443 9.15 40.06 -1.96
N LEU A 444 8.17 39.37 -1.38
CA LEU A 444 7.71 39.59 0.00
C LEU A 444 8.78 39.19 1.00
N PHE A 445 9.46 38.06 0.74
CA PHE A 445 10.44 37.48 1.65
C PHE A 445 11.46 36.65 0.87
N GLU A 446 12.76 36.81 1.16
CA GLU A 446 13.84 36.07 0.50
C GLU A 446 14.80 35.46 1.53
N ILE A 447 15.14 34.19 1.32
CA ILE A 447 16.20 33.45 2.01
C ILE A 447 17.31 33.22 1.00
N LYS A 448 18.55 33.56 1.37
CA LYS A 448 19.75 33.37 0.54
C LYS A 448 20.76 32.43 1.22
N ASP A 449 21.61 31.78 0.43
CA ASP A 449 22.74 30.98 0.91
C ASP A 449 23.95 31.84 1.30
N LYS A 450 25.02 31.19 1.78
CA LYS A 450 26.29 31.84 2.15
C LYS A 450 27.00 32.60 1.02
N ASN A 451 26.59 32.40 -0.23
CA ASN A 451 27.15 33.04 -1.42
C ASN A 451 26.19 34.11 -1.99
N ASP A 452 25.22 34.58 -1.19
CA ASP A 452 24.19 35.55 -1.55
C ASP A 452 23.26 35.09 -2.69
N LYS A 453 23.14 33.77 -2.88
CA LYS A 453 22.21 33.20 -3.86
C LYS A 453 20.90 32.85 -3.19
N THR A 454 19.79 33.26 -3.79
CA THR A 454 18.45 32.89 -3.33
C THR A 454 18.29 31.37 -3.22
N VAL A 455 17.83 30.91 -2.05
CA VAL A 455 17.45 29.51 -1.75
C VAL A 455 15.97 29.35 -1.47
N MET A 456 15.27 30.42 -1.09
CA MET A 456 13.81 30.50 -1.05
C MET A 456 13.36 31.94 -1.25
N VAL A 457 12.28 32.18 -1.97
CA VAL A 457 11.70 33.51 -2.16
C VAL A 457 10.19 33.39 -2.26
N VAL A 458 9.48 34.28 -1.58
CA VAL A 458 8.02 34.38 -1.58
C VAL A 458 7.68 35.68 -2.29
N TYR A 459 6.86 35.61 -3.32
CA TYR A 459 6.23 36.73 -4.01
C TYR A 459 4.76 36.84 -3.57
N ASN A 460 4.06 37.85 -4.06
CA ASN A 460 2.63 38.05 -3.76
C ASN A 460 1.76 36.89 -4.27
N ASP A 461 2.21 36.20 -5.32
CA ASP A 461 1.47 35.15 -6.03
C ASP A 461 2.11 33.74 -5.94
N SER A 462 3.33 33.61 -5.42
CA SER A 462 4.13 32.39 -5.57
C SER A 462 5.23 32.22 -4.53
N ILE A 463 5.70 30.98 -4.35
CA ILE A 463 6.85 30.64 -3.50
C ILE A 463 7.85 29.84 -4.35
N HIS A 464 9.11 30.25 -4.37
CA HIS A 464 10.21 29.50 -4.94
C HIS A 464 11.18 29.05 -3.84
N PHE A 465 11.79 27.89 -3.99
CA PHE A 465 13.00 27.41 -3.35
C PHE A 465 14.08 27.24 -4.43
N PHE A 466 15.36 27.03 -4.12
CA PHE A 466 16.39 26.74 -5.12
C PHE A 466 17.31 25.62 -4.60
N ILE A 467 17.54 24.58 -5.41
CA ILE A 467 18.35 23.40 -5.04
C ILE A 467 19.51 23.23 -6.03
N LYS A 468 20.69 22.86 -5.55
CA LYS A 468 21.90 22.64 -6.37
C LYS A 468 21.90 21.22 -6.98
N ASP A 469 21.97 21.12 -8.30
CA ASP A 469 22.04 19.85 -9.04
C ASP A 469 23.50 19.47 -9.39
N PRO A 470 24.02 18.30 -8.98
CA PRO A 470 25.39 17.88 -9.29
C PRO A 470 25.49 17.31 -10.71
N GLY A 471 26.17 18.03 -11.63
CA GLY A 471 26.61 17.50 -12.93
C GLY A 471 26.25 18.32 -14.17
N GLY A 472 25.52 19.43 -14.05
CA GLY A 472 25.21 20.32 -15.18
C GLY A 472 26.30 21.35 -15.48
N SER A 473 26.75 21.45 -16.72
CA SER A 473 27.78 22.41 -17.20
C SER A 473 27.33 23.90 -17.25
N LYS A 474 26.31 24.30 -16.49
CA LYS A 474 25.94 25.70 -16.24
C LYS A 474 25.55 25.90 -14.78
N ALA A 475 26.34 26.68 -14.06
CA ALA A 475 26.21 26.98 -12.63
C ALA A 475 25.12 28.04 -12.34
N GLU A 476 23.89 27.81 -12.79
CA GLU A 476 22.74 28.67 -12.47
C GLU A 476 21.72 27.89 -11.64
N ASN A 477 21.29 28.51 -10.55
CA ASN A 477 20.27 27.96 -9.65
C ASN A 477 18.99 27.69 -10.44
N LYS A 478 18.56 26.43 -10.49
CA LYS A 478 17.23 26.08 -10.99
C LYS A 478 16.29 26.03 -9.78
N GLY A 479 15.25 26.85 -9.83
CA GLY A 479 14.27 26.97 -8.76
C GLY A 479 13.43 25.70 -8.57
N ALA A 480 12.89 25.54 -7.37
CA ALA A 480 11.91 24.58 -6.90
C ALA A 480 10.92 25.38 -6.05
N PHE A 481 9.84 25.97 -6.55
CA PHE A 481 8.64 25.16 -6.67
C PHE A 481 8.28 24.94 -8.14
N ALA A 482 9.32 24.84 -8.97
CA ALA A 482 9.26 24.18 -10.25
C ALA A 482 9.77 22.75 -10.07
N VAL A 483 8.92 21.76 -10.26
CA VAL A 483 9.41 20.44 -10.66
C VAL A 483 9.50 20.48 -12.19
N SER A 484 10.28 21.42 -12.75
CA SER A 484 10.68 21.42 -14.15
C SER A 484 12.03 22.13 -14.29
N GLY A 485 12.99 21.50 -14.98
CA GLY A 485 14.26 22.13 -15.31
C GLY A 485 14.05 23.08 -16.49
N LYS A 486 14.59 24.31 -16.42
CA LYS A 486 14.77 25.22 -17.57
C LYS A 486 16.27 25.41 -17.85
N ASN A 487 16.68 25.67 -19.10
CA ASN A 487 18.05 26.09 -19.43
C ASN A 487 18.18 27.62 -19.51
N SER A 488 19.41 28.11 -19.70
CA SER A 488 19.77 29.53 -19.78
C SER A 488 19.08 30.31 -20.92
N THR A 489 18.42 29.63 -21.87
CA THR A 489 17.61 30.26 -22.93
C THR A 489 16.11 30.28 -22.58
N LYS A 490 15.76 30.03 -21.32
CA LYS A 490 14.37 29.92 -20.81
C LYS A 490 13.55 28.77 -21.42
N ASN A 491 14.19 27.85 -22.17
CA ASN A 491 13.52 26.64 -22.67
C ASN A 491 13.41 25.64 -21.52
N ILE A 492 12.25 24.99 -21.41
CA ILE A 492 12.05 23.86 -20.51
C ILE A 492 12.95 22.71 -20.97
N THR A 493 13.88 22.28 -20.11
CA THR A 493 14.74 21.13 -20.35
C THR A 493 14.07 19.81 -19.97
N ASN A 494 13.41 19.73 -18.80
CA ASN A 494 12.71 18.54 -18.31
C ASN A 494 11.48 18.96 -17.49
N ASN A 495 10.30 18.39 -17.71
CA ASN A 495 9.16 18.55 -16.81
C ASN A 495 9.14 17.37 -15.82
N TYR A 496 9.25 17.65 -14.52
CA TYR A 496 9.22 16.67 -13.44
C TYR A 496 7.89 16.66 -12.69
N PHE A 497 7.04 17.67 -12.86
CA PHE A 497 5.67 17.75 -12.35
C PHE A 497 4.89 18.71 -13.23
N HIS A 498 3.80 18.21 -13.79
CA HIS A 498 2.92 18.97 -14.66
C HIS A 498 1.49 18.68 -14.22
N LEU A 499 0.86 19.66 -13.59
CA LEU A 499 -0.54 19.60 -13.19
C LEU A 499 -1.31 20.65 -13.99
N ASN A 500 -2.35 20.22 -14.70
CA ASN A 500 -3.32 21.10 -15.33
C ASN A 500 -4.74 20.62 -15.01
N THR A 501 -5.76 21.35 -15.47
CA THR A 501 -7.17 21.00 -15.18
C THR A 501 -7.58 19.62 -15.67
N GLU A 502 -6.81 19.02 -16.58
CA GLU A 502 -7.12 17.76 -17.22
C GLU A 502 -6.11 16.65 -16.85
N ASN A 503 -4.88 16.93 -16.40
CA ASN A 503 -3.84 15.92 -16.25
C ASN A 503 -2.93 16.16 -15.03
N LEU A 504 -2.38 15.08 -14.47
CA LEU A 504 -1.37 15.08 -13.40
C LEU A 504 -0.16 14.24 -13.80
N PHE A 505 0.99 14.86 -14.05
CA PHE A 505 2.25 14.18 -14.33
C PHE A 505 3.28 14.48 -13.24
N SER A 506 4.06 13.48 -12.87
CA SER A 506 5.15 13.55 -11.90
C SER A 506 6.26 12.58 -12.29
N GLY A 507 7.53 12.98 -12.22
CA GLY A 507 8.68 12.22 -12.68
C GLY A 507 9.28 12.79 -13.97
N SER A 508 10.59 12.55 -14.16
CA SER A 508 11.33 13.06 -15.33
C SER A 508 10.70 12.56 -16.61
N ASP A 509 10.36 13.48 -17.51
CA ASP A 509 9.82 13.19 -18.84
C ASP A 509 8.50 12.39 -18.83
N ALA A 510 7.77 12.39 -17.71
CA ALA A 510 6.43 11.84 -17.65
C ALA A 510 5.49 12.62 -18.59
N GLY A 511 4.83 11.92 -19.51
CA GLY A 511 3.94 12.54 -20.51
C GLY A 511 4.62 13.53 -21.46
N LYS A 512 5.95 13.45 -21.67
CA LYS A 512 6.74 14.45 -22.41
C LYS A 512 6.21 14.78 -23.81
N LYS A 513 5.73 13.78 -24.56
CA LYS A 513 5.27 13.95 -25.95
C LYS A 513 3.78 14.33 -26.08
N LEU A 514 3.08 14.53 -24.97
CA LEU A 514 1.63 14.75 -25.00
C LEU A 514 1.33 16.13 -25.59
N SER A 515 0.73 16.15 -26.78
CA SER A 515 0.42 17.41 -27.47
C SER A 515 -0.89 18.00 -26.93
N SER A 516 -0.85 19.23 -26.42
CA SER A 516 -2.01 19.94 -25.86
C SER A 516 -2.96 20.52 -26.93
N GLY A 517 -3.04 19.88 -28.11
CA GLY A 517 -3.75 20.38 -29.29
C GLY A 517 -5.20 19.89 -29.38
N MET A 518 -6.10 20.79 -29.78
CA MET A 518 -7.56 20.65 -29.87
C MET A 518 -8.11 19.31 -30.41
N ASN A 519 -9.21 18.86 -29.80
CA ASN A 519 -10.07 17.67 -30.07
C ASN A 519 -9.81 16.42 -29.19
N TYR A 520 -10.22 16.48 -27.91
CA TYR A 520 -10.29 15.33 -26.97
C TYR A 520 -9.00 14.51 -26.71
N SER A 521 -7.91 14.77 -27.43
CA SER A 521 -6.63 14.07 -27.30
C SER A 521 -5.81 14.62 -26.15
N GLY A 522 -5.26 13.75 -25.30
CA GLY A 522 -4.30 14.13 -24.26
C GLY A 522 -4.88 14.62 -22.93
N LYS A 523 -6.07 14.17 -22.52
CA LYS A 523 -6.76 14.62 -21.29
C LYS A 523 -7.04 13.49 -20.29
N HIS A 524 -7.26 13.84 -19.02
CA HIS A 524 -7.59 12.94 -17.91
C HIS A 524 -6.52 11.88 -17.60
N ASN A 525 -5.26 12.18 -17.88
CA ASN A 525 -4.15 11.27 -17.64
C ASN A 525 -3.45 11.55 -16.30
N THR A 526 -3.07 10.48 -15.58
CA THR A 526 -2.23 10.54 -14.38
C THR A 526 -0.97 9.73 -14.60
N PHE A 527 0.19 10.37 -14.74
CA PHE A 527 1.48 9.70 -14.96
C PHE A 527 2.46 9.99 -13.83
N ILE A 528 2.96 8.95 -13.14
CA ILE A 528 3.84 9.10 -11.99
C ILE A 528 5.03 8.14 -12.15
N GLY A 529 6.24 8.66 -12.35
CA GLY A 529 7.47 7.87 -12.52
C GLY A 529 8.33 8.36 -13.67
N TYR A 530 9.61 7.97 -13.67
CA TYR A 530 10.55 8.28 -14.75
C TYR A 530 10.03 7.74 -16.09
N GLU A 531 9.84 8.62 -17.08
CA GLU A 531 9.34 8.33 -18.43
C GLU A 531 7.99 7.58 -18.47
N ALA A 532 7.15 7.71 -17.44
CA ALA A 532 5.78 7.18 -17.47
C ALA A 532 4.98 7.89 -18.58
N GLY A 533 4.39 7.11 -19.50
CA GLY A 533 3.67 7.66 -20.66
C GLY A 533 4.53 8.53 -21.59
N TYR A 534 5.85 8.31 -21.66
CA TYR A 534 6.79 9.18 -22.39
C TYR A 534 6.40 9.47 -23.85
N ASN A 535 5.98 8.43 -24.59
CA ASN A 535 5.58 8.57 -25.99
C ASN A 535 4.12 8.96 -26.20
N ASP A 536 3.35 9.22 -25.14
CA ASP A 536 1.93 9.51 -25.29
C ASP A 536 1.77 10.83 -26.04
N THR A 537 1.09 10.81 -27.19
CA THR A 537 0.87 11.97 -28.05
C THR A 537 -0.56 12.50 -27.98
N SER A 538 -1.53 11.60 -27.70
CA SER A 538 -2.97 11.88 -27.82
C SER A 538 -3.87 11.01 -26.91
N GLY A 539 -3.30 10.11 -26.10
CA GLY A 539 -4.02 9.21 -25.21
C GLY A 539 -4.84 9.94 -24.15
N TYR A 540 -5.91 9.30 -23.67
CA TYR A 540 -6.84 9.92 -22.73
C TYR A 540 -7.30 8.94 -21.64
N LYS A 541 -7.56 9.44 -20.42
CA LYS A 541 -8.00 8.63 -19.26
C LYS A 541 -7.02 7.51 -18.85
N ASN A 542 -5.73 7.70 -19.03
CA ASN A 542 -4.70 6.72 -18.64
C ASN A 542 -4.12 7.01 -17.25
N TYR A 543 -3.85 5.96 -16.47
CA TYR A 543 -3.26 6.03 -15.12
C TYR A 543 -1.98 5.19 -15.09
N PHE A 544 -0.82 5.81 -15.28
CA PHE A 544 0.48 5.12 -15.31
C PHE A 544 1.32 5.48 -14.10
N ILE A 545 1.71 4.49 -13.29
CA ILE A 545 2.46 4.69 -12.05
C ILE A 545 3.61 3.67 -12.01
N GLY A 546 4.86 4.14 -12.04
CA GLY A 546 6.06 3.29 -12.04
C GLY A 546 7.12 3.76 -13.04
N TYR A 547 8.35 3.23 -12.91
CA TYR A 547 9.42 3.48 -13.88
C TYR A 547 9.00 2.97 -15.26
N LYS A 548 8.96 3.85 -16.27
CA LYS A 548 8.59 3.56 -17.66
C LYS A 548 7.24 2.86 -17.85
N ALA A 549 6.29 3.02 -16.92
CA ALA A 549 4.94 2.51 -17.09
C ALA A 549 4.27 3.17 -18.32
N GLY A 550 3.73 2.35 -19.24
CA GLY A 550 3.12 2.84 -20.49
C GLY A 550 4.06 3.64 -21.40
N HIS A 551 5.38 3.47 -21.30
CA HIS A 551 6.38 4.28 -22.00
C HIS A 551 6.14 4.45 -23.51
N SER A 552 5.70 3.38 -24.20
CA SER A 552 5.51 3.38 -25.65
C SER A 552 4.09 3.73 -26.10
N THR A 553 3.19 4.08 -25.18
CA THR A 553 1.79 4.43 -25.53
C THR A 553 1.78 5.71 -26.33
N THR A 554 1.09 5.73 -27.47
CA THR A 554 0.99 6.90 -28.35
C THR A 554 -0.40 7.52 -28.36
N SER A 555 -1.45 6.69 -28.42
CA SER A 555 -2.87 7.11 -28.45
C SER A 555 -3.83 6.19 -27.69
N GLY A 556 -3.31 5.28 -26.86
CA GLY A 556 -4.11 4.38 -26.02
C GLY A 556 -4.98 5.15 -25.02
N TYR A 557 -6.07 4.53 -24.55
CA TYR A 557 -7.01 5.19 -23.63
C TYR A 557 -7.61 4.29 -22.56
N SER A 558 -8.05 4.88 -21.44
CA SER A 558 -8.67 4.16 -20.32
C SER A 558 -7.81 3.00 -19.78
N ASN A 559 -6.49 3.13 -19.80
CA ASN A 559 -5.57 2.11 -19.27
C ASN A 559 -5.13 2.46 -17.84
N ILE A 560 -4.91 1.45 -17.00
CA ILE A 560 -4.33 1.58 -15.66
C ILE A 560 -3.10 0.70 -15.60
N PHE A 561 -1.90 1.28 -15.56
CA PHE A 561 -0.63 0.55 -15.46
C PHE A 561 0.10 0.95 -14.18
N ILE A 562 0.33 0.01 -13.27
CA ILE A 562 0.96 0.26 -11.98
C ILE A 562 2.09 -0.76 -11.78
N GLY A 563 3.34 -0.32 -11.79
CA GLY A 563 4.53 -1.16 -11.64
C GLY A 563 5.66 -0.77 -12.59
N ASP A 564 6.87 -1.22 -12.26
CA ASP A 564 8.04 -1.03 -13.13
C ASP A 564 7.79 -1.65 -14.52
N ASN A 565 8.02 -0.90 -15.59
CA ASN A 565 7.78 -1.27 -16.98
C ASN A 565 6.39 -1.89 -17.29
N SER A 566 5.38 -1.63 -16.46
CA SER A 566 4.02 -2.13 -16.68
C SER A 566 3.46 -1.54 -17.98
N GLY A 567 3.02 -2.38 -18.91
CA GLY A 567 2.53 -1.96 -20.22
C GLY A 567 3.56 -1.23 -21.10
N TYR A 568 4.87 -1.43 -20.88
CA TYR A 568 5.96 -0.69 -21.52
C TYR A 568 5.81 -0.52 -23.05
N SER A 569 5.44 -1.59 -23.76
CA SER A 569 5.34 -1.62 -25.24
C SER A 569 3.93 -1.31 -25.78
N ASN A 570 2.96 -0.97 -24.91
CA ASN A 570 1.60 -0.67 -25.35
C ASN A 570 1.59 0.58 -26.20
N ASN A 571 1.14 0.47 -27.46
CA ASN A 571 1.15 1.55 -28.45
C ASN A 571 -0.23 2.24 -28.52
N VAL A 572 -1.26 1.48 -28.92
CA VAL A 572 -2.64 1.98 -29.13
C VAL A 572 -3.69 1.20 -28.32
N GLY A 573 -3.27 0.35 -27.38
CA GLY A 573 -4.16 -0.48 -26.58
C GLY A 573 -5.06 0.34 -25.65
N TYR A 574 -6.22 -0.19 -25.29
CA TYR A 574 -7.18 0.53 -24.46
C TYR A 574 -7.93 -0.37 -23.46
N GLY A 575 -8.39 0.23 -22.36
CA GLY A 575 -9.18 -0.47 -21.35
C GLY A 575 -8.43 -1.55 -20.58
N ASN A 576 -7.09 -1.51 -20.55
CA ASN A 576 -6.28 -2.52 -19.87
C ASN A 576 -5.99 -2.13 -18.42
N ILE A 577 -5.93 -3.10 -17.51
CA ILE A 577 -5.52 -2.94 -16.11
C ILE A 577 -4.31 -3.83 -15.87
N PHE A 578 -3.12 -3.24 -15.79
CA PHE A 578 -1.87 -3.94 -15.49
C PHE A 578 -1.32 -3.48 -14.14
N PHE A 579 -1.06 -4.43 -13.25
CA PHE A 579 -0.55 -4.19 -11.91
C PHE A 579 0.57 -5.18 -11.60
N GLY A 580 1.78 -4.69 -11.34
CA GLY A 580 2.97 -5.49 -11.04
C GLY A 580 4.12 -5.22 -12.02
N ASP A 581 5.34 -5.49 -11.58
CA ASP A 581 6.54 -5.31 -12.42
C ASP A 581 6.43 -6.11 -13.73
N SER A 582 6.65 -5.41 -14.83
CA SER A 582 6.65 -5.91 -16.19
C SER A 582 5.36 -6.64 -16.59
N SER A 583 4.25 -6.35 -15.91
CA SER A 583 2.93 -6.84 -16.32
C SER A 583 2.53 -6.24 -17.67
N GLY A 584 2.12 -7.08 -18.62
CA GLY A 584 1.82 -6.65 -19.99
C GLY A 584 2.97 -5.97 -20.74
N PHE A 585 4.24 -6.20 -20.37
CA PHE A 585 5.41 -5.49 -20.89
C PHE A 585 5.47 -5.38 -22.43
N SER A 586 5.25 -6.49 -23.15
CA SER A 586 5.27 -6.54 -24.62
C SER A 586 3.89 -6.38 -25.25
N ASN A 587 2.85 -6.01 -24.50
CA ASN A 587 1.52 -5.86 -25.06
C ASN A 587 1.45 -4.62 -25.94
N THR A 588 1.36 -4.77 -27.27
CA THR A 588 1.44 -3.66 -28.25
C THR A 588 0.10 -3.03 -28.59
N ILE A 589 -0.95 -3.85 -28.78
CA ILE A 589 -2.28 -3.43 -29.24
C ILE A 589 -3.44 -4.04 -28.43
N GLY A 590 -3.13 -4.80 -27.37
CA GLY A 590 -4.15 -5.51 -26.60
C GLY A 590 -5.17 -4.57 -25.95
N ARG A 591 -6.39 -5.06 -25.78
CA ARG A 591 -7.50 -4.29 -25.21
C ARG A 591 -8.26 -5.08 -24.15
N GLN A 592 -8.81 -4.37 -23.16
CA GLN A 592 -9.72 -4.92 -22.15
C GLN A 592 -9.13 -6.14 -21.40
N ASN A 593 -7.82 -6.10 -21.12
CA ASN A 593 -7.13 -7.13 -20.36
C ASN A 593 -6.94 -6.71 -18.88
N VAL A 594 -6.87 -7.68 -17.98
CA VAL A 594 -6.55 -7.48 -16.56
C VAL A 594 -5.36 -8.35 -16.21
N PHE A 595 -4.17 -7.77 -16.02
CA PHE A 595 -2.95 -8.48 -15.61
C PHE A 595 -2.51 -8.00 -14.23
N ILE A 596 -2.45 -8.89 -13.25
CA ILE A 596 -2.09 -8.57 -11.87
C ILE A 596 -1.04 -9.57 -11.40
N GLY A 597 0.19 -9.11 -11.15
CA GLY A 597 1.32 -9.93 -10.70
C GLY A 597 2.59 -9.67 -11.50
N TYR A 598 3.74 -10.06 -10.92
CA TYR A 598 5.04 -9.97 -11.58
C TYR A 598 5.00 -10.70 -12.93
N LYS A 599 5.28 -9.98 -14.02
CA LYS A 599 5.30 -10.49 -15.40
C LYS A 599 4.01 -11.21 -15.84
N ALA A 600 2.86 -10.88 -15.24
CA ALA A 600 1.57 -11.36 -15.73
C ALA A 600 1.32 -10.82 -17.16
N GLY A 601 1.00 -11.69 -18.12
CA GLY A 601 0.80 -11.30 -19.52
C GLY A 601 2.02 -10.69 -20.22
N PHE A 602 3.25 -10.95 -19.75
CA PHE A 602 4.49 -10.29 -20.19
C PHE A 602 4.64 -10.21 -21.72
N SER A 603 4.50 -11.32 -22.44
CA SER A 603 4.60 -11.40 -23.90
C SER A 603 3.24 -11.48 -24.60
N ASN A 604 2.21 -10.80 -24.08
CA ASN A 604 0.90 -10.76 -24.73
C ASN A 604 0.90 -9.86 -25.98
N VAL A 605 1.48 -10.34 -27.08
CA VAL A 605 1.60 -9.62 -28.34
C VAL A 605 0.39 -9.90 -29.24
N GLY A 606 -0.23 -8.83 -29.76
CA GLY A 606 -1.11 -8.90 -30.90
C GLY A 606 -0.28 -8.75 -32.18
N LEU A 607 -0.48 -9.62 -33.17
CA LEU A 607 0.02 -9.35 -34.52
C LEU A 607 -0.73 -8.12 -35.07
N SER A 608 -0.26 -7.42 -36.09
CA SER A 608 -1.07 -6.32 -36.67
C SER A 608 -2.11 -6.92 -37.62
N PHE A 609 -3.37 -6.44 -37.62
CA PHE A 609 -4.45 -6.67 -38.61
C PHE A 609 -5.72 -7.51 -38.26
N ALA A 610 -5.98 -7.98 -37.04
CA ALA A 610 -7.35 -8.46 -36.69
C ALA A 610 -7.86 -8.02 -35.31
N SER A 611 -9.19 -7.92 -35.21
CA SER A 611 -9.96 -7.35 -34.11
C SER A 611 -9.94 -8.15 -32.79
N SER A 612 -9.21 -9.26 -32.68
CA SER A 612 -9.35 -10.18 -31.53
C SER A 612 -8.04 -10.71 -30.98
N TRP A 613 -6.92 -9.99 -31.12
CA TRP A 613 -5.61 -10.52 -30.71
C TRP A 613 -5.14 -9.93 -29.40
N GLY A 614 -4.83 -10.79 -28.43
CA GLY A 614 -4.33 -10.38 -27.11
C GLY A 614 -5.32 -9.55 -26.29
N ALA A 615 -6.62 -9.79 -26.45
CA ALA A 615 -7.71 -9.03 -25.80
C ALA A 615 -8.54 -9.88 -24.84
N TYR A 616 -9.28 -9.23 -23.93
CA TYR A 616 -10.21 -9.89 -23.01
C TYR A 616 -9.58 -10.95 -22.11
N ASN A 617 -8.28 -10.86 -21.83
CA ASN A 617 -7.59 -11.81 -20.98
C ASN A 617 -7.57 -11.31 -19.52
N VAL A 618 -7.77 -12.21 -18.57
CA VAL A 618 -7.63 -11.94 -17.13
C VAL A 618 -6.53 -12.85 -16.59
N PHE A 619 -5.35 -12.30 -16.26
CA PHE A 619 -4.22 -13.03 -15.70
C PHE A 619 -3.85 -12.49 -14.32
N ILE A 620 -4.01 -13.31 -13.29
CA ILE A 620 -3.75 -12.94 -11.90
C ILE A 620 -2.76 -13.94 -11.30
N GLY A 621 -1.62 -13.48 -10.80
CA GLY A 621 -0.56 -14.29 -10.21
C GLY A 621 0.80 -14.09 -10.89
N TYR A 622 1.85 -14.57 -10.21
CA TYR A 622 3.22 -14.53 -10.72
C TYR A 622 3.33 -15.27 -12.06
N MET A 623 3.74 -14.56 -13.12
CA MET A 623 3.89 -15.08 -14.48
C MET A 623 2.64 -15.78 -15.04
N ALA A 624 1.44 -15.42 -14.59
CA ALA A 624 0.20 -15.90 -15.21
C ALA A 624 0.11 -15.38 -16.66
N GLY A 625 -0.14 -16.26 -17.64
CA GLY A 625 -0.21 -15.90 -19.05
C GLY A 625 1.09 -15.33 -19.63
N TYR A 626 2.26 -15.68 -19.07
CA TYR A 626 3.56 -15.08 -19.37
C TYR A 626 3.87 -14.96 -20.87
N SER A 627 3.68 -16.03 -21.63
CA SER A 627 3.93 -16.09 -23.08
C SER A 627 2.65 -16.20 -23.91
N ASN A 628 1.61 -15.42 -23.56
CA ASN A 628 0.32 -15.43 -24.27
C ASN A 628 0.37 -14.81 -25.68
N VAL A 629 0.89 -15.50 -26.70
CA VAL A 629 1.02 -14.98 -28.07
C VAL A 629 -0.31 -15.15 -28.83
N VAL A 630 -0.95 -14.07 -29.29
CA VAL A 630 -2.24 -14.04 -30.02
C VAL A 630 -3.50 -14.40 -29.20
N GLY A 631 -3.38 -15.14 -28.10
CA GLY A 631 -4.51 -15.64 -27.32
C GLY A 631 -5.48 -14.56 -26.79
N TRP A 632 -6.79 -14.77 -26.96
CA TRP A 632 -7.85 -13.89 -26.44
C TRP A 632 -8.89 -14.63 -25.60
N GLY A 633 -9.53 -13.89 -24.70
CA GLY A 633 -10.61 -14.43 -23.86
C GLY A 633 -10.16 -15.47 -22.84
N ASN A 634 -8.88 -15.47 -22.44
CA ASN A 634 -8.37 -16.44 -21.46
C ASN A 634 -8.49 -15.91 -20.03
N ALA A 635 -8.80 -16.78 -19.06
CA ALA A 635 -8.79 -16.47 -17.64
C ALA A 635 -7.76 -17.35 -16.93
N ALA A 636 -6.74 -16.76 -16.31
CA ALA A 636 -5.70 -17.46 -15.56
C ALA A 636 -5.58 -16.88 -14.15
N ASN A 637 -5.64 -17.72 -13.13
CA ASN A 637 -5.40 -17.34 -11.75
C ASN A 637 -4.47 -18.35 -11.06
N GLY A 638 -3.27 -17.91 -10.66
CA GLY A 638 -2.29 -18.72 -9.95
C GLY A 638 -0.85 -18.53 -10.45
N TYR A 639 0.10 -19.10 -9.72
CA TYR A 639 1.51 -19.13 -10.12
C TYR A 639 1.66 -19.87 -11.45
N LYS A 640 2.17 -19.18 -12.48
CA LYS A 640 2.43 -19.72 -13.82
C LYS A 640 1.22 -20.42 -14.47
N ALA A 641 0.00 -20.02 -14.13
CA ALA A 641 -1.19 -20.47 -14.86
C ALA A 641 -1.13 -19.97 -16.31
N LEU A 642 -1.42 -20.82 -17.30
CA LEU A 642 -1.35 -20.49 -18.75
C LEU A 642 0.02 -19.92 -19.20
N TYR A 643 1.13 -20.35 -18.59
CA TYR A 643 2.45 -19.76 -18.82
C TYR A 643 2.89 -19.68 -20.29
N SER A 644 2.66 -20.72 -21.10
CA SER A 644 3.07 -20.79 -22.52
C SER A 644 1.92 -20.71 -23.54
N ASN A 645 0.74 -20.23 -23.13
CA ASN A 645 -0.48 -20.20 -23.96
C ASN A 645 -0.31 -19.48 -25.31
N THR A 646 -0.78 -20.05 -26.43
CA THR A 646 -0.95 -19.28 -27.70
C THR A 646 -2.37 -19.39 -28.27
N ALA A 647 -3.33 -19.78 -27.43
CA ALA A 647 -4.69 -20.14 -27.82
C ALA A 647 -5.77 -19.30 -27.08
N ASN A 648 -7.04 -19.59 -27.37
CA ASN A 648 -8.17 -18.77 -26.97
C ASN A 648 -9.10 -19.49 -25.99
N PHE A 649 -9.84 -18.69 -25.21
CA PHE A 649 -10.96 -19.16 -24.37
C PHE A 649 -10.59 -20.25 -23.35
N ASN A 650 -9.36 -20.23 -22.83
CA ASN A 650 -8.94 -21.16 -21.80
C ASN A 650 -9.16 -20.58 -20.41
N VAL A 651 -9.60 -21.42 -19.48
CA VAL A 651 -9.73 -21.10 -18.05
C VAL A 651 -8.73 -21.93 -17.28
N ALA A 652 -7.82 -21.30 -16.54
CA ALA A 652 -6.77 -21.94 -15.76
C ALA A 652 -6.71 -21.37 -14.34
N ASN A 653 -7.31 -22.08 -13.39
CA ASN A 653 -7.31 -21.69 -11.98
C ASN A 653 -6.48 -22.70 -11.17
N GLY A 654 -5.29 -22.30 -10.73
CA GLY A 654 -4.37 -23.15 -9.98
C GLY A 654 -2.91 -22.92 -10.36
N CYS A 655 -2.01 -23.36 -9.47
CA CYS A 655 -0.58 -23.33 -9.74
C CYS A 655 -0.24 -24.30 -10.90
N GLU A 656 0.42 -23.76 -11.92
CA GLU A 656 0.83 -24.45 -13.16
C GLU A 656 -0.31 -25.17 -13.90
N ALA A 657 -1.55 -24.67 -13.76
CA ALA A 657 -2.68 -25.10 -14.58
C ALA A 657 -2.48 -24.64 -16.04
N LEU A 658 -2.68 -25.53 -17.01
CA LEU A 658 -2.49 -25.25 -18.46
C LEU A 658 -1.11 -24.66 -18.81
N TYR A 659 -0.05 -25.06 -18.09
CA TYR A 659 1.28 -24.47 -18.19
C TYR A 659 1.87 -24.45 -19.61
N SER A 660 1.80 -25.58 -20.33
CA SER A 660 2.42 -25.74 -21.66
C SER A 660 1.47 -25.63 -22.85
N ASN A 661 0.26 -25.08 -22.65
CA ASN A 661 -0.74 -24.97 -23.72
C ASN A 661 -0.18 -24.15 -24.88
N THR A 662 -0.13 -24.67 -26.10
CA THR A 662 0.27 -23.91 -27.28
C THR A 662 -0.96 -23.51 -28.06
N SER A 663 -1.59 -24.42 -28.81
CA SER A 663 -2.73 -24.09 -29.69
C SER A 663 -4.09 -24.60 -29.21
N GLY A 664 -4.16 -25.28 -28.06
CA GLY A 664 -5.41 -25.83 -27.52
C GLY A 664 -6.40 -24.75 -27.03
N TYR A 665 -7.62 -24.71 -27.55
CA TYR A 665 -8.64 -23.72 -27.16
C TYR A 665 -9.78 -24.35 -26.33
N ASN A 666 -10.58 -23.50 -25.67
CA ASN A 666 -11.75 -23.91 -24.87
C ASN A 666 -11.45 -24.93 -23.76
N ASN A 667 -10.25 -24.93 -23.20
CA ASN A 667 -9.92 -25.82 -22.09
C ASN A 667 -10.26 -25.19 -20.74
N VAL A 668 -10.76 -26.00 -19.81
CA VAL A 668 -11.01 -25.61 -18.42
C VAL A 668 -10.10 -26.44 -17.52
N ALA A 669 -9.15 -25.81 -16.83
CA ALA A 669 -8.25 -26.45 -15.86
C ALA A 669 -8.38 -25.79 -14.49
N ASN A 670 -9.01 -26.48 -13.54
CA ASN A 670 -9.19 -26.03 -12.18
C ASN A 670 -8.47 -26.99 -11.22
N GLY A 671 -7.29 -26.60 -10.72
CA GLY A 671 -6.50 -27.38 -9.78
C GLY A 671 -4.99 -27.23 -9.98
N TYR A 672 -4.22 -27.62 -8.96
CA TYR A 672 -2.76 -27.74 -9.06
C TYR A 672 -2.39 -28.75 -10.15
N TYR A 673 -1.59 -28.33 -11.14
CA TYR A 673 -1.14 -29.16 -12.27
C TYR A 673 -2.23 -29.73 -13.18
N ALA A 674 -3.45 -29.16 -13.18
CA ALA A 674 -4.48 -29.56 -14.12
C ALA A 674 -4.08 -29.19 -15.57
N LEU A 675 -4.18 -30.14 -16.52
CA LEU A 675 -3.80 -29.94 -17.93
C LEU A 675 -2.38 -29.38 -18.17
N ASN A 676 -1.44 -29.64 -17.26
CA ASN A 676 -0.11 -29.03 -17.26
C ASN A 676 0.65 -29.16 -18.61
N LYS A 677 0.65 -30.36 -19.21
CA LYS A 677 1.35 -30.65 -20.47
C LYS A 677 0.50 -30.55 -21.74
N ASN A 678 -0.72 -30.02 -21.65
CA ASN A 678 -1.57 -29.84 -22.83
C ASN A 678 -0.82 -28.98 -23.82
N THR A 679 -0.67 -29.42 -25.08
CA THR A 679 -0.02 -28.62 -26.13
C THR A 679 -1.07 -28.15 -27.12
N THR A 680 -1.74 -29.07 -27.82
CA THR A 680 -2.72 -28.75 -28.87
C THR A 680 -4.12 -29.24 -28.56
N GLY A 681 -4.31 -30.00 -27.47
CA GLY A 681 -5.62 -30.55 -27.08
C GLY A 681 -6.64 -29.45 -26.79
N PHE A 682 -7.88 -29.62 -27.23
CA PHE A 682 -8.94 -28.62 -27.11
C PHE A 682 -10.25 -29.20 -26.57
N ASP A 683 -11.14 -28.32 -26.09
CA ASP A 683 -12.42 -28.67 -25.47
C ASP A 683 -12.29 -29.68 -24.31
N ASN A 684 -11.20 -29.62 -23.52
CA ASN A 684 -11.02 -30.48 -22.35
C ASN A 684 -11.45 -29.80 -21.05
N VAL A 685 -12.03 -30.57 -20.14
CA VAL A 685 -12.40 -30.14 -18.78
C VAL A 685 -11.61 -30.95 -17.76
N ALA A 686 -10.81 -30.28 -16.94
CA ALA A 686 -9.94 -30.86 -15.94
C ALA A 686 -10.18 -30.18 -14.58
N ASN A 687 -11.04 -30.78 -13.76
CA ASN A 687 -11.38 -30.28 -12.42
C ASN A 687 -10.80 -31.22 -11.37
N GLY A 688 -9.71 -30.80 -10.72
CA GLY A 688 -9.02 -31.59 -9.70
C GLY A 688 -7.50 -31.42 -9.77
N SER A 689 -6.79 -31.73 -8.68
CA SER A 689 -5.33 -31.71 -8.69
C SER A 689 -4.79 -32.84 -9.58
N GLY A 690 -3.91 -32.49 -10.53
CA GLY A 690 -3.29 -33.41 -11.47
C GLY A 690 -4.26 -34.10 -12.44
N SER A 691 -5.47 -33.58 -12.64
CA SER A 691 -6.38 -34.09 -13.66
C SER A 691 -5.85 -33.75 -15.06
N LEU A 692 -5.87 -34.73 -15.98
CA LEU A 692 -5.34 -34.61 -17.34
C LEU A 692 -3.90 -34.05 -17.44
N SER A 693 -3.07 -34.22 -16.41
CA SER A 693 -1.76 -33.54 -16.31
C SER A 693 -0.79 -33.83 -17.47
N ASN A 694 -0.84 -35.03 -18.04
CA ASN A 694 0.01 -35.43 -19.17
C ASN A 694 -0.68 -35.35 -20.55
N ASN A 695 -1.92 -34.84 -20.64
CA ASN A 695 -2.61 -34.70 -21.92
C ASN A 695 -1.76 -33.84 -22.83
N THR A 696 -1.48 -34.27 -24.06
CA THR A 696 -0.72 -33.46 -25.03
C THR A 696 -1.65 -33.00 -26.16
N ILE A 697 -2.35 -33.95 -26.80
CA ILE A 697 -3.14 -33.71 -28.01
C ILE A 697 -4.61 -34.16 -27.83
N GLY A 698 -4.93 -34.96 -26.82
CA GLY A 698 -6.28 -35.48 -26.59
C GLY A 698 -7.33 -34.36 -26.49
N ASN A 699 -8.48 -34.57 -27.12
CA ASN A 699 -9.59 -33.60 -27.21
C ASN A 699 -10.86 -34.14 -26.54
N TYR A 700 -11.77 -33.23 -26.18
CA TYR A 700 -13.10 -33.57 -25.67
C TYR A 700 -13.09 -34.47 -24.41
N ASN A 701 -12.05 -34.38 -23.59
CA ASN A 701 -11.95 -35.16 -22.36
C ASN A 701 -12.56 -34.40 -21.18
N VAL A 702 -13.32 -35.12 -20.33
CA VAL A 702 -13.86 -34.61 -19.08
C VAL A 702 -13.26 -35.39 -17.92
N ALA A 703 -12.45 -34.74 -17.09
CA ALA A 703 -11.76 -35.29 -15.94
C ALA A 703 -12.16 -34.53 -14.66
N ASN A 704 -13.09 -35.10 -13.90
CA ASN A 704 -13.58 -34.55 -12.65
C ASN A 704 -13.12 -35.41 -11.48
N GLY A 705 -12.03 -35.00 -10.82
CA GLY A 705 -11.44 -35.70 -9.68
C GLY A 705 -9.91 -35.58 -9.64
N LYS A 706 -9.32 -35.74 -8.46
CA LYS A 706 -7.86 -35.79 -8.31
C LYS A 706 -7.28 -36.95 -9.12
N TYR A 707 -6.29 -36.67 -9.96
CA TYR A 707 -5.65 -37.62 -10.88
C TYR A 707 -6.56 -38.33 -11.89
N ALA A 708 -7.79 -37.85 -12.11
CA ALA A 708 -8.63 -38.37 -13.19
C ALA A 708 -7.92 -38.15 -14.54
N LEU A 709 -7.81 -39.20 -15.37
CA LEU A 709 -7.12 -39.17 -16.67
C LEU A 709 -5.67 -38.64 -16.65
N SER A 710 -4.95 -38.72 -15.52
CA SER A 710 -3.65 -38.03 -15.36
C SER A 710 -2.55 -38.45 -16.35
N PHE A 711 -2.58 -39.69 -16.85
CA PHE A 711 -1.61 -40.22 -17.83
C PHE A 711 -2.11 -40.17 -19.29
N ASN A 712 -3.29 -39.60 -19.55
CA ASN A 712 -3.79 -39.46 -20.92
C ASN A 712 -2.79 -38.66 -21.75
N THR A 713 -2.46 -39.09 -22.96
CA THR A 713 -1.58 -38.36 -23.87
C THR A 713 -2.36 -37.91 -25.11
N THR A 714 -2.91 -38.86 -25.86
CA THR A 714 -3.66 -38.59 -27.11
C THR A 714 -5.10 -39.10 -27.10
N GLY A 715 -5.50 -39.87 -26.07
CA GLY A 715 -6.87 -40.35 -25.92
C GLY A 715 -7.89 -39.20 -25.95
N SER A 716 -8.99 -39.38 -26.67
CA SER A 716 -10.01 -38.34 -26.87
C SER A 716 -11.40 -38.84 -26.53
N SER A 717 -12.32 -37.92 -26.22
CA SER A 717 -13.72 -38.20 -25.91
C SER A 717 -13.91 -39.09 -24.69
N ASN A 718 -13.03 -38.99 -23.69
CA ASN A 718 -13.14 -39.76 -22.45
C ASN A 718 -13.84 -38.96 -21.34
N VAL A 719 -14.67 -39.63 -20.56
CA VAL A 719 -15.32 -39.06 -19.37
C VAL A 719 -14.89 -39.84 -18.14
N ALA A 720 -14.15 -39.20 -17.24
CA ALA A 720 -13.66 -39.76 -15.99
C ALA A 720 -14.13 -38.91 -14.81
N THR A 721 -15.00 -39.47 -13.97
CA THR A 721 -15.51 -38.81 -12.76
C THR A 721 -15.23 -39.66 -11.53
N GLY A 722 -14.40 -39.15 -10.62
CA GLY A 722 -13.93 -39.84 -9.43
C GLY A 722 -12.42 -39.68 -9.21
N HIS A 723 -11.96 -39.92 -7.98
CA HIS A 723 -10.52 -39.95 -7.68
C HIS A 723 -9.85 -41.07 -8.47
N ALA A 724 -8.80 -40.72 -9.23
CA ALA A 724 -8.03 -41.62 -10.09
C ALA A 724 -8.87 -42.47 -11.06
N ALA A 725 -10.05 -41.97 -11.48
CA ALA A 725 -10.84 -42.59 -12.54
C ALA A 725 -10.08 -42.52 -13.87
N LEU A 726 -9.99 -43.64 -14.57
CA LEU A 726 -9.29 -43.77 -15.87
C LEU A 726 -7.84 -43.26 -15.85
N MET A 727 -7.21 -43.30 -14.67
CA MET A 727 -5.93 -42.62 -14.40
C MET A 727 -4.81 -43.03 -15.36
N GLN A 728 -4.72 -44.33 -15.69
CA GLN A 728 -3.65 -44.91 -16.48
C GLN A 728 -3.86 -44.79 -18.00
N ASN A 729 -5.03 -44.31 -18.47
CA ASN A 729 -5.32 -44.25 -19.90
C ASN A 729 -4.25 -43.42 -20.63
N THR A 730 -3.71 -43.92 -21.76
CA THR A 730 -2.71 -43.15 -22.53
C THR A 730 -3.28 -42.75 -23.89
N ILE A 731 -3.76 -43.71 -24.67
CA ILE A 731 -4.27 -43.48 -26.04
C ILE A 731 -5.74 -43.87 -26.22
N GLY A 732 -6.34 -44.61 -25.29
CA GLY A 732 -7.73 -45.07 -25.38
C GLY A 732 -8.73 -43.91 -25.49
N GLY A 733 -9.76 -44.08 -26.31
CA GLY A 733 -10.77 -43.05 -26.58
C GLY A 733 -12.20 -43.53 -26.46
N ASN A 734 -13.14 -42.59 -26.30
CA ASN A 734 -14.58 -42.87 -26.14
C ASN A 734 -14.89 -43.74 -24.91
N ASN A 735 -14.18 -43.54 -23.80
CA ASN A 735 -14.40 -44.28 -22.57
C ASN A 735 -15.20 -43.49 -21.55
N LEU A 736 -16.01 -44.20 -20.77
CA LEU A 736 -16.73 -43.68 -19.60
C LEU A 736 -16.22 -44.38 -18.34
N ALA A 737 -15.79 -43.63 -17.34
CA ALA A 737 -15.38 -44.14 -16.03
C ALA A 737 -16.02 -43.29 -14.92
N ILE A 738 -16.93 -43.88 -14.16
CA ILE A 738 -17.61 -43.22 -13.04
C ILE A 738 -17.37 -44.02 -11.76
N GLY A 739 -16.65 -43.42 -10.80
CA GLY A 739 -16.35 -44.00 -9.50
C GLY A 739 -14.88 -43.84 -9.09
N ASN A 740 -14.61 -44.01 -7.80
CA ASN A 740 -13.25 -44.01 -7.26
C ASN A 740 -12.44 -45.17 -7.85
N TYR A 741 -11.28 -44.88 -8.46
CA TYR A 741 -10.45 -45.86 -9.17
C TYR A 741 -11.21 -46.69 -10.22
N ALA A 742 -12.31 -46.17 -10.78
CA ALA A 742 -13.03 -46.79 -11.87
C ALA A 742 -12.13 -46.82 -13.11
N PHE A 743 -12.07 -47.97 -13.79
CA PHE A 743 -11.26 -48.17 -14.99
C PHE A 743 -9.78 -47.84 -14.78
N PHE A 744 -9.23 -48.21 -13.63
CA PHE A 744 -7.84 -47.90 -13.29
C PHE A 744 -6.80 -48.62 -14.17
N ALA A 745 -7.10 -49.85 -14.62
CA ALA A 745 -6.24 -50.66 -15.48
C ALA A 745 -6.95 -50.97 -16.81
N GLY A 746 -6.16 -51.14 -17.89
CA GLY A 746 -6.68 -51.32 -19.26
C GLY A 746 -6.57 -50.06 -20.14
N ALA A 747 -5.50 -49.29 -19.97
CA ALA A 747 -5.28 -47.91 -20.41
C ALA A 747 -5.50 -47.54 -21.90
N ASP A 748 -5.67 -48.50 -22.78
CA ASP A 748 -5.76 -48.24 -24.23
C ASP A 748 -7.01 -48.85 -24.86
N TYR A 749 -7.89 -49.44 -24.05
CA TYR A 749 -9.19 -49.86 -24.53
C TYR A 749 -10.01 -48.65 -24.95
N SER A 750 -10.89 -48.85 -25.92
CA SER A 750 -11.73 -47.79 -26.48
C SER A 750 -13.18 -48.22 -26.49
N ASN A 751 -14.09 -47.25 -26.55
CA ASN A 751 -15.53 -47.49 -26.59
C ASN A 751 -16.01 -48.37 -25.42
N SER A 752 -15.53 -48.08 -24.19
CA SER A 752 -15.80 -48.91 -23.01
C SER A 752 -16.36 -48.09 -21.86
N SER A 753 -17.33 -48.63 -21.14
CA SER A 753 -17.99 -47.95 -20.02
C SER A 753 -17.84 -48.73 -18.72
N ALA A 754 -17.31 -48.09 -17.69
CA ALA A 754 -17.09 -48.65 -16.37
C ALA A 754 -17.81 -47.78 -15.32
N ILE A 755 -18.80 -48.35 -14.64
CA ILE A 755 -19.64 -47.64 -13.67
C ILE A 755 -19.55 -48.37 -12.33
N GLY A 756 -19.06 -47.68 -11.30
CA GLY A 756 -18.82 -48.22 -9.96
C GLY A 756 -17.36 -48.08 -9.54
N ALA A 757 -17.14 -47.97 -8.22
CA ALA A 757 -15.79 -47.91 -7.66
C ALA A 757 -15.00 -49.18 -7.99
N ASN A 758 -13.68 -49.03 -8.20
CA ASN A 758 -12.74 -50.12 -8.47
C ASN A 758 -13.05 -51.02 -9.69
N THR A 759 -13.99 -50.64 -10.54
CA THR A 759 -14.30 -51.36 -11.77
C THR A 759 -13.06 -51.55 -12.65
N VAL A 760 -12.85 -52.75 -13.17
CA VAL A 760 -11.72 -53.09 -14.06
C VAL A 760 -12.24 -53.48 -15.42
N MET A 761 -11.70 -52.83 -16.46
CA MET A 761 -12.00 -53.14 -17.85
C MET A 761 -10.91 -54.04 -18.43
N THR A 762 -11.31 -54.99 -19.28
CA THR A 762 -10.44 -56.06 -19.80
C THR A 762 -10.33 -56.07 -21.33
N GLN A 763 -11.14 -55.28 -22.02
CA GLN A 763 -11.13 -55.13 -23.48
C GLN A 763 -11.91 -53.88 -23.92
N SER A 764 -11.76 -53.52 -25.20
CA SER A 764 -12.59 -52.51 -25.88
C SER A 764 -14.04 -52.99 -26.09
N ASN A 765 -14.96 -52.07 -26.36
CA ASN A 765 -16.38 -52.35 -26.68
C ASN A 765 -17.14 -53.09 -25.55
N LYS A 766 -16.78 -52.86 -24.29
CA LYS A 766 -17.39 -53.54 -23.14
C LYS A 766 -17.99 -52.52 -22.15
N VAL A 767 -19.19 -52.85 -21.68
CA VAL A 767 -19.82 -52.14 -20.56
C VAL A 767 -19.71 -53.02 -19.31
N ARG A 768 -19.22 -52.44 -18.22
CA ARG A 768 -19.13 -53.08 -16.91
C ARG A 768 -19.78 -52.19 -15.85
N ILE A 769 -20.71 -52.78 -15.10
CA ILE A 769 -21.41 -52.14 -13.99
C ILE A 769 -21.04 -52.92 -12.73
N GLY A 770 -20.39 -52.26 -11.78
CA GLY A 770 -19.97 -52.85 -10.52
C GLY A 770 -18.58 -53.51 -10.51
N ASP A 771 -18.02 -53.62 -9.31
CA ASP A 771 -16.89 -54.50 -9.02
C ASP A 771 -17.39 -55.91 -8.65
N VAL A 772 -16.51 -56.76 -8.12
CA VAL A 772 -16.86 -58.14 -7.75
C VAL A 772 -17.76 -58.24 -6.50
N ASN A 773 -17.99 -57.13 -5.79
CA ASN A 773 -18.81 -57.11 -4.57
C ASN A 773 -20.28 -56.83 -4.87
N VAL A 774 -20.62 -56.47 -6.10
CA VAL A 774 -22.02 -56.24 -6.49
C VAL A 774 -22.81 -57.54 -6.46
N THR A 775 -23.86 -57.56 -5.63
CA THR A 775 -24.75 -58.73 -5.43
C THR A 775 -26.05 -58.63 -6.23
N VAL A 776 -26.52 -57.42 -6.55
CA VAL A 776 -27.75 -57.19 -7.30
C VAL A 776 -27.58 -56.01 -8.26
N ILE A 777 -28.08 -56.17 -9.49
CA ILE A 777 -28.27 -55.09 -10.47
C ILE A 777 -29.76 -55.08 -10.82
N GLU A 778 -30.49 -54.03 -10.43
CA GLU A 778 -31.95 -53.97 -10.59
C GLU A 778 -32.36 -52.90 -11.60
N GLY A 779 -33.43 -53.21 -12.34
CA GLY A 779 -34.13 -52.28 -13.22
C GLY A 779 -35.60 -52.68 -13.33
N GLN A 780 -36.50 -51.69 -13.40
CA GLN A 780 -37.94 -51.95 -13.47
C GLN A 780 -38.37 -52.60 -14.81
N VAL A 781 -37.60 -52.38 -15.87
CA VAL A 781 -37.89 -52.85 -17.24
C VAL A 781 -36.73 -53.74 -17.70
N ALA A 782 -37.04 -54.82 -18.42
CA ALA A 782 -36.06 -55.74 -18.95
C ALA A 782 -35.16 -55.11 -20.03
N TYR A 783 -33.94 -55.64 -20.17
CA TYR A 783 -33.07 -55.31 -21.30
C TYR A 783 -33.67 -55.80 -22.61
N THR A 784 -33.77 -54.92 -23.59
CA THR A 784 -34.29 -55.22 -24.93
C THR A 784 -33.18 -55.11 -25.97
N PHE A 785 -33.28 -55.91 -27.02
CA PHE A 785 -32.36 -55.90 -28.15
C PHE A 785 -33.15 -55.50 -29.42
N PRO A 786 -32.69 -54.53 -30.22
CA PRO A 786 -33.30 -54.25 -31.52
C PRO A 786 -33.32 -55.51 -32.38
N SER A 787 -34.51 -55.93 -32.84
CA SER A 787 -34.71 -57.18 -33.59
C SER A 787 -35.70 -57.01 -34.76
N ASP A 788 -35.74 -55.83 -35.36
CA ASP A 788 -36.55 -55.53 -36.55
C ASP A 788 -36.03 -56.29 -37.78
N GLY A 789 -36.93 -56.95 -38.53
CA GLY A 789 -36.58 -57.73 -39.71
C GLY A 789 -35.86 -56.92 -40.80
N ARG A 790 -36.10 -55.61 -40.89
CA ARG A 790 -35.43 -54.71 -41.86
C ARG A 790 -33.93 -54.62 -41.66
N PHE A 791 -33.45 -54.86 -40.43
CA PHE A 791 -32.03 -54.78 -40.09
C PHE A 791 -31.39 -56.17 -39.93
N LYS A 792 -32.08 -57.24 -40.34
CA LYS A 792 -31.54 -58.61 -40.39
C LYS A 792 -31.22 -59.01 -41.83
N LYS A 793 -30.12 -59.73 -42.02
CA LYS A 793 -29.69 -60.28 -43.31
C LYS A 793 -29.38 -61.76 -43.13
N ASN A 794 -29.46 -62.54 -44.21
CA ASN A 794 -29.17 -63.99 -44.21
C ASN A 794 -29.97 -64.75 -43.14
N ILE A 795 -31.28 -64.52 -43.09
CA ILE A 795 -32.16 -65.17 -42.11
C ILE A 795 -32.32 -66.64 -42.52
N THR A 796 -31.78 -67.56 -41.71
CA THR A 796 -31.89 -69.03 -41.88
C THR A 796 -32.46 -69.67 -40.62
N GLU A 797 -32.94 -70.91 -40.72
CA GLU A 797 -33.47 -71.71 -39.60
C GLU A 797 -32.42 -72.63 -38.94
N GLU A 798 -31.14 -72.35 -39.14
CA GLU A 798 -30.01 -73.19 -38.68
C GLU A 798 -29.73 -73.03 -37.16
N VAL A 799 -30.76 -73.16 -36.34
CA VAL A 799 -30.66 -73.16 -34.87
C VAL A 799 -30.62 -74.61 -34.38
N LYS A 800 -29.69 -74.94 -33.48
CA LYS A 800 -29.62 -76.27 -32.85
C LYS A 800 -30.48 -76.33 -31.59
N GLY A 801 -31.39 -77.30 -31.52
CA GLY A 801 -32.23 -77.61 -30.35
C GLY A 801 -31.64 -78.69 -29.46
N LEU A 802 -32.19 -79.91 -29.50
CA LEU A 802 -31.78 -81.04 -28.63
C LEU A 802 -30.30 -81.36 -28.75
N ASP A 803 -29.75 -81.38 -29.98
CA ASP A 803 -28.34 -81.70 -30.25
C ASP A 803 -27.36 -80.80 -29.50
N PHE A 804 -27.80 -79.59 -29.12
CA PHE A 804 -27.00 -78.66 -28.31
C PHE A 804 -27.42 -78.69 -26.84
N ILE A 805 -28.71 -78.56 -26.53
CA ILE A 805 -29.20 -78.44 -25.15
C ILE A 805 -28.89 -79.69 -24.31
N THR A 806 -28.96 -80.89 -24.89
CA THR A 806 -28.68 -82.14 -24.16
C THR A 806 -27.20 -82.33 -23.79
N LEU A 807 -26.30 -81.57 -24.42
CA LEU A 807 -24.86 -81.57 -24.11
C LEU A 807 -24.52 -80.61 -22.96
N LEU A 808 -25.45 -79.74 -22.54
CA LEU A 808 -25.23 -78.76 -21.48
C LEU A 808 -25.38 -79.41 -20.10
N ARG A 809 -24.49 -79.04 -19.17
CA ARG A 809 -24.49 -79.53 -17.79
C ARG A 809 -24.84 -78.40 -16.81
N PRO A 810 -26.09 -78.33 -16.30
CA PRO A 810 -26.45 -77.39 -15.26
C PRO A 810 -25.70 -77.68 -13.96
N ILE A 811 -25.20 -76.64 -13.29
CA ILE A 811 -24.48 -76.75 -12.03
C ILE A 811 -24.97 -75.72 -11.01
N VAL A 812 -24.63 -75.94 -9.74
CA VAL A 812 -24.79 -74.96 -8.66
C VAL A 812 -23.42 -74.72 -8.04
N TYR A 813 -23.07 -73.46 -7.80
CA TYR A 813 -21.75 -73.05 -7.33
C TYR A 813 -21.81 -71.80 -6.44
N ASN A 814 -20.75 -71.56 -5.69
CA ASN A 814 -20.44 -70.28 -5.07
C ASN A 814 -19.33 -69.64 -5.91
N PHE A 815 -19.50 -68.36 -6.29
CA PHE A 815 -18.52 -67.68 -7.11
C PHE A 815 -17.36 -67.17 -6.25
N ASP A 816 -16.13 -67.57 -6.56
CA ASP A 816 -14.94 -67.09 -5.86
C ASP A 816 -14.60 -65.66 -6.32
N THR A 817 -15.29 -64.69 -5.69
CA THR A 817 -15.17 -63.26 -6.00
C THR A 817 -13.77 -62.73 -5.77
N LYS A 818 -13.08 -63.20 -4.73
CA LYS A 818 -11.70 -62.79 -4.43
C LYS A 818 -10.74 -63.26 -5.50
N ALA A 819 -10.78 -64.54 -5.89
CA ALA A 819 -9.93 -65.06 -6.96
C ALA A 819 -10.19 -64.33 -8.29
N PHE A 820 -11.45 -63.99 -8.57
CA PHE A 820 -11.80 -63.22 -9.76
C PHE A 820 -11.28 -61.78 -9.72
N ASP A 821 -11.34 -61.09 -8.58
CA ASP A 821 -10.79 -59.75 -8.41
C ASP A 821 -9.26 -59.75 -8.59
N GLU A 822 -8.59 -60.74 -8.00
CA GLU A 822 -7.14 -60.95 -8.15
C GLU A 822 -6.73 -61.19 -9.61
N PHE A 823 -7.54 -61.94 -10.36
CA PHE A 823 -7.37 -62.16 -11.80
C PHE A 823 -7.47 -60.84 -12.59
N LEU A 824 -8.49 -60.03 -12.32
CA LEU A 824 -8.69 -58.75 -13.00
C LEU A 824 -7.57 -57.75 -12.70
N MET A 825 -6.98 -57.82 -11.50
CA MET A 825 -5.93 -56.91 -11.06
C MET A 825 -4.51 -57.46 -11.28
N LYS A 826 -4.32 -58.54 -12.04
CA LYS A 826 -3.01 -59.21 -12.16
C LYS A 826 -1.87 -58.31 -12.63
N ASP A 827 -2.18 -57.31 -13.46
CA ASP A 827 -1.21 -56.37 -14.04
C ASP A 827 -1.15 -55.03 -13.29
N MET A 828 -1.88 -54.87 -12.18
CA MET A 828 -1.78 -53.66 -11.37
C MET A 828 -0.51 -53.70 -10.52
N PRO A 829 0.11 -52.54 -10.22
CA PRO A 829 1.23 -52.47 -9.28
C PRO A 829 0.85 -53.09 -7.91
N ASP A 830 1.78 -53.86 -7.33
CA ASP A 830 1.54 -54.60 -6.07
C ASP A 830 1.07 -53.71 -4.92
N SER A 831 1.57 -52.47 -4.84
CA SER A 831 1.15 -51.49 -3.82
C SER A 831 -0.33 -51.12 -3.91
N ILE A 832 -0.88 -51.03 -5.13
CA ILE A 832 -2.28 -50.71 -5.38
C ILE A 832 -3.14 -51.96 -5.19
N LYS A 833 -2.67 -53.11 -5.70
CA LYS A 833 -3.35 -54.39 -5.56
C LYS A 833 -3.54 -54.77 -4.09
N PHE A 834 -2.49 -54.67 -3.27
CA PHE A 834 -2.55 -54.94 -1.82
C PHE A 834 -3.54 -54.03 -1.10
N THR A 835 -3.52 -52.72 -1.43
CA THR A 835 -4.42 -51.74 -0.80
C THR A 835 -5.89 -51.98 -1.17
N LYS A 836 -6.18 -52.44 -2.39
CA LYS A 836 -7.55 -52.72 -2.82
C LYS A 836 -8.09 -54.03 -2.23
N LEU A 837 -7.32 -55.12 -2.34
CA LEU A 837 -7.75 -56.44 -1.87
C LEU A 837 -7.94 -56.50 -0.34
N SER A 838 -7.14 -55.75 0.43
CA SER A 838 -7.24 -55.74 1.91
C SER A 838 -8.44 -54.94 2.45
N LYS A 839 -9.04 -54.07 1.65
CA LYS A 839 -10.16 -53.20 2.06
C LYS A 839 -11.54 -53.74 1.65
N ASN A 840 -11.57 -54.72 0.74
CA ASN A 840 -12.82 -55.28 0.25
C ASN A 840 -13.31 -56.41 1.16
N ASP A 841 -14.59 -56.36 1.51
CA ASP A 841 -15.28 -57.45 2.18
C ASP A 841 -16.02 -58.29 1.13
N TYR A 842 -15.54 -59.51 0.92
CA TYR A 842 -16.09 -60.46 -0.05
C TYR A 842 -17.15 -61.39 0.56
N SER A 843 -17.43 -61.29 1.87
CA SER A 843 -18.21 -62.29 2.61
C SER A 843 -19.62 -62.47 2.07
N GLU A 844 -20.32 -61.36 1.80
CA GLU A 844 -21.69 -61.39 1.28
C GLU A 844 -21.73 -61.99 -0.12
N SER A 845 -20.90 -61.47 -1.04
CA SER A 845 -20.88 -61.90 -2.45
C SER A 845 -20.45 -63.37 -2.62
N TYR A 846 -19.48 -63.83 -1.82
CA TYR A 846 -19.02 -65.22 -1.81
C TYR A 846 -20.08 -66.21 -1.29
N SER A 847 -20.92 -65.77 -0.34
CA SER A 847 -21.93 -66.61 0.29
C SER A 847 -23.13 -66.95 -0.62
N ILE A 848 -23.29 -66.22 -1.73
CA ILE A 848 -24.42 -66.40 -2.64
C ILE A 848 -24.26 -67.70 -3.44
N ARG A 849 -25.22 -68.62 -3.26
CA ARG A 849 -25.32 -69.86 -4.04
C ARG A 849 -26.02 -69.58 -5.37
N GLN A 850 -25.34 -69.83 -6.48
CA GLN A 850 -25.80 -69.52 -7.84
C GLN A 850 -26.00 -70.81 -8.65
N SER A 851 -26.98 -70.81 -9.54
CA SER A 851 -27.21 -71.89 -10.52
C SER A 851 -26.82 -71.42 -11.91
N GLY A 852 -26.17 -72.26 -12.71
CA GLY A 852 -25.70 -71.85 -14.03
C GLY A 852 -24.92 -72.91 -14.81
N PHE A 853 -24.06 -72.44 -15.72
CA PHE A 853 -23.18 -73.27 -16.54
C PHE A 853 -21.71 -72.81 -16.45
N ILE A 854 -20.77 -73.72 -16.67
CA ILE A 854 -19.36 -73.38 -16.90
C ILE A 854 -19.20 -72.96 -18.36
N ALA A 855 -18.79 -71.72 -18.61
CA ALA A 855 -18.73 -71.15 -19.95
C ALA A 855 -17.90 -71.98 -20.94
N GLN A 856 -16.78 -72.54 -20.49
CA GLN A 856 -15.89 -73.39 -21.28
C GLN A 856 -16.60 -74.68 -21.72
N GLU A 857 -17.38 -75.31 -20.83
CA GLU A 857 -18.17 -76.50 -21.17
C GLU A 857 -19.25 -76.17 -22.22
N VAL A 858 -19.86 -74.97 -22.14
CA VAL A 858 -20.81 -74.53 -23.17
C VAL A 858 -20.11 -74.35 -24.53
N VAL A 859 -18.88 -73.81 -24.56
CA VAL A 859 -18.08 -73.70 -25.79
C VAL A 859 -17.82 -75.08 -26.39
N GLU A 860 -17.48 -76.06 -25.55
CA GLU A 860 -17.27 -77.44 -26.01
C GLU A 860 -18.55 -78.09 -26.52
N ALA A 861 -19.68 -77.89 -25.84
CA ALA A 861 -20.99 -78.37 -26.28
C ALA A 861 -21.36 -77.77 -27.64
N ALA A 862 -21.18 -76.46 -27.81
CA ALA A 862 -21.44 -75.75 -29.06
C ALA A 862 -20.55 -76.29 -30.21
N LYS A 863 -19.27 -76.54 -29.93
CA LYS A 863 -18.36 -77.17 -30.91
C LYS A 863 -18.81 -78.58 -31.29
N LYS A 864 -19.19 -79.41 -30.32
CA LYS A 864 -19.63 -80.80 -30.55
C LYS A 864 -20.93 -80.87 -31.37
N SER A 865 -21.85 -79.94 -31.15
CA SER A 865 -23.10 -79.85 -31.92
C SER A 865 -22.95 -79.14 -33.27
N GLY A 866 -21.75 -78.62 -33.59
CA GLY A 866 -21.50 -77.82 -34.78
C GLY A 866 -22.29 -76.49 -34.77
N TYR A 867 -22.59 -75.95 -33.58
CA TYR A 867 -23.36 -74.73 -33.41
C TYR A 867 -22.45 -73.53 -33.11
N ASP A 868 -22.49 -72.51 -33.95
CA ASP A 868 -21.81 -71.24 -33.66
C ASP A 868 -22.68 -70.37 -32.74
N PHE A 869 -22.71 -70.74 -31.46
CA PHE A 869 -23.55 -70.07 -30.48
C PHE A 869 -22.93 -68.75 -30.00
N ASN A 870 -23.65 -67.65 -30.22
CA ASN A 870 -23.22 -66.29 -29.85
C ASN A 870 -23.50 -65.90 -28.38
N GLY A 871 -24.06 -66.81 -27.56
CA GLY A 871 -24.35 -66.55 -26.14
C GLY A 871 -23.16 -66.67 -25.20
N ILE A 872 -21.94 -66.79 -25.72
CA ILE A 872 -20.72 -66.92 -24.94
C ILE A 872 -19.73 -65.84 -25.34
N HIS A 873 -19.33 -65.01 -24.38
CA HIS A 873 -18.18 -64.13 -24.54
C HIS A 873 -16.91 -64.94 -24.34
N LYS A 874 -16.07 -65.00 -25.38
CA LYS A 874 -14.76 -65.67 -25.35
C LYS A 874 -13.68 -64.61 -25.07
N PRO A 875 -12.72 -64.88 -24.17
CA PRO A 875 -11.71 -63.90 -23.83
C PRO A 875 -10.84 -63.57 -25.04
N VAL A 876 -10.64 -62.27 -25.31
CA VAL A 876 -9.82 -61.79 -26.43
C VAL A 876 -8.33 -61.76 -26.07
N SER A 877 -8.01 -61.76 -24.78
CA SER A 877 -6.65 -61.84 -24.24
C SER A 877 -6.63 -62.65 -22.95
N ASP A 878 -5.44 -62.93 -22.45
CA ASP A 878 -5.19 -63.56 -21.15
C ASP A 878 -5.64 -62.69 -19.94
N LYS A 879 -6.07 -61.45 -20.19
CA LYS A 879 -6.60 -60.51 -19.20
C LYS A 879 -8.13 -60.48 -19.14
N ASP A 880 -8.79 -61.08 -20.13
CA ASP A 880 -10.24 -61.10 -20.23
C ASP A 880 -10.81 -62.44 -19.78
N ASN A 881 -12.09 -62.46 -19.42
CA ASN A 881 -12.75 -63.62 -18.83
C ASN A 881 -13.85 -64.17 -19.73
N TYR A 882 -14.12 -65.48 -19.65
CA TYR A 882 -15.32 -66.04 -20.24
C TYR A 882 -16.58 -65.50 -19.54
N SER A 883 -17.68 -65.34 -20.29
CA SER A 883 -19.00 -64.98 -19.73
C SER A 883 -20.13 -65.62 -20.52
N VAL A 884 -21.26 -65.86 -19.86
CA VAL A 884 -22.44 -66.52 -20.44
C VAL A 884 -23.63 -65.56 -20.46
N ALA A 885 -24.28 -65.42 -21.60
CA ALA A 885 -25.50 -64.64 -21.78
C ALA A 885 -26.73 -65.58 -21.72
N TYR A 886 -27.25 -65.79 -20.51
CA TYR A 886 -28.36 -66.73 -20.27
C TYR A 886 -29.61 -66.46 -21.10
N SER A 887 -29.92 -65.19 -21.40
CA SER A 887 -31.07 -64.83 -22.22
C SER A 887 -31.03 -65.41 -23.65
N LEU A 888 -29.84 -65.68 -24.19
CA LEU A 888 -29.68 -66.21 -25.55
C LEU A 888 -29.92 -67.72 -25.65
N PHE A 889 -29.98 -68.45 -24.53
CA PHE A 889 -30.36 -69.87 -24.52
C PHE A 889 -31.84 -70.11 -24.80
N THR A 890 -32.66 -69.08 -24.64
CA THR A 890 -34.10 -69.17 -24.95
C THR A 890 -34.36 -69.63 -26.39
N ILE A 891 -33.51 -69.24 -27.34
CA ILE A 891 -33.67 -69.59 -28.75
C ILE A 891 -33.41 -71.10 -29.02
N PRO A 892 -32.27 -71.68 -28.61
CA PRO A 892 -32.08 -73.13 -28.63
C PRO A 892 -33.12 -73.92 -27.84
N LEU A 893 -33.59 -73.41 -26.69
CA LEU A 893 -34.63 -74.05 -25.90
C LEU A 893 -35.96 -74.10 -26.65
N VAL A 894 -36.37 -73.01 -27.29
CA VAL A 894 -37.58 -72.99 -28.15
C VAL A 894 -37.44 -74.01 -29.27
N ARG A 895 -36.28 -74.09 -29.92
CA ARG A 895 -36.03 -75.08 -30.97
C ARG A 895 -36.08 -76.51 -30.44
N ALA A 896 -35.50 -76.78 -29.28
CA ALA A 896 -35.54 -78.09 -28.65
C ALA A 896 -36.97 -78.52 -28.29
N VAL A 897 -37.81 -77.58 -27.84
CA VAL A 897 -39.23 -77.84 -27.55
C VAL A 897 -40.01 -78.15 -28.84
N GLN A 898 -39.72 -77.45 -29.94
CA GLN A 898 -40.31 -77.77 -31.25
C GLN A 898 -39.93 -79.17 -31.70
N GLU A 899 -38.64 -79.52 -31.64
CA GLU A 899 -38.14 -80.85 -32.01
C GLU A 899 -38.73 -81.97 -31.12
N LEU A 900 -38.84 -81.74 -29.80
CA LEU A 900 -39.51 -82.68 -28.89
C LEU A 900 -40.99 -82.86 -29.25
N ASN A 901 -41.69 -81.79 -29.62
CA ASN A 901 -43.09 -81.85 -30.02
C ASN A 901 -43.26 -82.67 -31.32
N ASP A 902 -42.38 -82.50 -32.29
CA ASP A 902 -42.40 -83.27 -33.54
C ASP A 902 -42.15 -84.77 -33.28
N ILE A 903 -41.19 -85.09 -32.40
CA ILE A 903 -40.93 -86.47 -31.95
C ILE A 903 -42.17 -87.06 -31.26
N ASN A 904 -42.84 -86.29 -30.39
CA ASN A 904 -44.05 -86.74 -29.71
C ASN A 904 -45.21 -87.02 -30.69
N ILE A 905 -45.39 -86.17 -31.70
CA ILE A 905 -46.40 -86.39 -32.76
C ILE A 905 -46.08 -87.67 -33.55
N ASP A 906 -44.83 -87.89 -33.91
CA ASP A 906 -44.41 -89.10 -34.63
C ASP A 906 -44.60 -90.36 -33.78
N LEU A 907 -44.26 -90.30 -32.49
CA LEU A 907 -44.51 -91.39 -31.53
C LEU A 907 -46.00 -91.70 -31.38
N GLN A 908 -46.87 -90.67 -31.31
CA GLN A 908 -48.33 -90.86 -31.27
C GLN A 908 -48.86 -91.55 -32.53
N LYS A 909 -48.42 -91.13 -33.72
CA LYS A 909 -48.80 -91.79 -34.98
C LYS A 909 -48.35 -93.25 -35.04
N LYS A 910 -47.13 -93.54 -34.56
CA LYS A 910 -46.62 -94.91 -34.47
C LYS A 910 -47.42 -95.76 -33.51
N LEU A 911 -47.82 -95.20 -32.37
CA LEU A 911 -48.67 -95.85 -31.38
C LEU A 911 -50.05 -96.19 -31.99
N GLU A 912 -50.70 -95.23 -32.64
CA GLU A 912 -52.00 -95.43 -33.31
C GLU A 912 -51.92 -96.53 -34.39
N LEU A 913 -50.87 -96.51 -35.22
CA LEU A 913 -50.66 -97.56 -36.23
C LEU A 913 -50.45 -98.94 -35.58
N GLN A 914 -49.81 -98.99 -34.42
CA GLN A 914 -49.55 -100.23 -33.69
C GLN A 914 -50.82 -100.75 -32.99
N GLU A 915 -51.66 -99.85 -32.48
CA GLU A 915 -53.01 -100.18 -31.99
C GLU A 915 -53.86 -100.78 -33.11
N ILE A 916 -53.91 -100.16 -34.29
CA ILE A 916 -54.62 -100.69 -35.47
C ILE A 916 -54.11 -102.10 -35.85
N LYS A 917 -52.79 -102.32 -35.84
CA LYS A 917 -52.20 -103.64 -36.13
C LYS A 917 -52.57 -104.69 -35.08
N ASN A 918 -52.61 -104.31 -33.81
CA ASN A 918 -53.01 -105.23 -32.73
C ASN A 918 -54.49 -105.59 -32.83
N GLU A 919 -55.37 -104.65 -33.17
CA GLU A 919 -56.79 -104.92 -33.43
C GLU A 919 -57.00 -105.86 -34.64
N ASP A 920 -56.20 -105.73 -35.70
CA ASP A 920 -56.23 -106.66 -36.84
C ASP A 920 -55.77 -108.07 -36.45
N LEU A 921 -54.68 -108.18 -35.68
CA LEU A 921 -54.19 -109.47 -35.18
C LEU A 921 -55.20 -110.14 -34.25
N GLN A 922 -55.85 -109.39 -33.35
CA GLN A 922 -56.93 -109.90 -32.50
C GLN A 922 -58.08 -110.44 -33.35
N ARG A 923 -58.54 -109.69 -34.36
CA ARG A 923 -59.57 -110.17 -35.31
C ARG A 923 -59.16 -111.48 -35.99
N ARG A 924 -57.92 -111.58 -36.46
CA ARG A 924 -57.41 -112.81 -37.09
C ARG A 924 -57.33 -113.99 -36.12
N ILE A 925 -57.00 -113.75 -34.86
CA ILE A 925 -57.02 -114.78 -33.81
C ILE A 925 -58.46 -115.23 -33.56
N GLU A 926 -59.41 -114.31 -33.40
CA GLU A 926 -60.83 -114.64 -33.23
C GLU A 926 -61.39 -115.44 -34.42
N ASP A 927 -60.99 -115.10 -35.66
CA ASP A 927 -61.39 -115.85 -36.86
C ASP A 927 -60.79 -117.27 -36.88
N ILE A 928 -59.53 -117.44 -36.45
CA ILE A 928 -58.90 -118.75 -36.30
C ILE A 928 -59.58 -119.56 -35.18
N GLU A 929 -59.90 -118.95 -34.05
CA GLU A 929 -60.62 -119.59 -32.95
C GLU A 929 -62.00 -120.07 -33.40
N LYS A 930 -62.75 -119.26 -34.18
CA LYS A 930 -64.02 -119.67 -34.80
C LYS A 930 -63.84 -120.84 -35.78
N LEU A 931 -62.79 -120.84 -36.59
CA LEU A 931 -62.44 -121.94 -37.51
C LEU A 931 -62.06 -123.24 -36.78
N ILE A 932 -61.47 -123.15 -35.59
CA ILE A 932 -61.16 -124.30 -34.74
C ILE A 932 -62.44 -124.83 -34.05
N MET A 933 -63.38 -123.96 -33.65
CA MET A 933 -64.66 -124.38 -33.04
C MET A 933 -65.69 -124.96 -34.03
N THR A 934 -65.47 -124.82 -35.34
CA THR A 934 -66.36 -125.34 -36.40
C THR A 934 -65.86 -126.66 -37.04
N LYS A 935 -64.77 -127.22 -36.51
CA LYS A 935 -64.34 -128.61 -36.75
C LYS A 935 -64.54 -129.42 -35.47
#